data_AF-A0A947HA62-F1
#
_entry.id   AF-A0A947HA62-F1
#
_cell.length_a   1.000
_cell.length_b   1.000
_cell.length_c   1.000
_cell.angle_alpha   90.00
_cell.angle_beta   90.00
_cell.angle_gamma   90.00
#
_symmetry.space_group_name_H-M   'P 1'
#
loop_
_entity.id
_entity.type
_entity.pdbx_description
1 polymer ?
#
loop_
_entity_poly.entity_id
_entity_poly.type
_entity_poly.pdbx_seq_one_letter_code
_entity_poly.pdbx_strand_id
1 'polypeptide(L)'
;MFSFHQQRRLEELTKLLKRTFVRQMPCFLILGIESASQREALTAYFQTELKDLVSFHAIVLDSGSETFLDTLVYTQTQAPEKTLHLSFVSGIEDAPKALEHANLYRNLIETYHLSFILWVDKTTYKELPFKAPDLFSFRTDTALFIDEAAIQAEIENQPSDPSEAEQEILYYENLLKQQVQKKERDSNLIALLHAGLGISYGKISNYAQALRHYQKAFKLFRQLGDRRQEAIMLGGMGSIYRQQGKLKQAQQFYLQALKIHRDIHNLLGEADQLGNLGLICRDFGKYETALNYYLQAQALFKRIGSVEGEAISYNNIGVVYLNQGQIEQALSCFQQALKLSLDANLTLSQTQALSNLGFYYKTQGNLDTALQYYLDALEQDRKNGDLGGQALTLNNLSAIYQDRGDIKRALEYAFQALKIQEIMGDLAHIAVTLGNIGSLFQSQKKTSEAILYFQQALEKAYKVGDLNTLARLENNLGSVYQENHFVQQAQDAFNASLKRYRKIQHVLGEATVLNNLGLLFRDLNRPELAEKNYLQALTINRQIGHQQGISGNLNNLGLIYLDQNEFEKAKTYFLDALNICREHHFLNGEAAVLENLGQVYQAIGEEKQSQAYCKQAQEIQAYLTGIDFENLVKVE
;
A
#
# COMPACT_ATOMS: atom_id res chain seq x y z
N MET A 1 3.26 31.54 18.03
CA MET A 1 3.44 32.05 16.65
C MET A 1 3.27 30.85 15.73
N PHE A 2 2.48 30.95 14.67
CA PHE A 2 2.31 29.81 13.74
C PHE A 2 3.63 29.51 13.02
N SER A 3 3.92 28.22 12.79
CA SER A 3 5.07 27.81 11.96
C SER A 3 4.91 28.33 10.52
N PHE A 4 6.00 28.34 9.76
CA PHE A 4 5.95 28.68 8.33
C PHE A 4 4.97 27.79 7.55
N HIS A 5 4.91 26.50 7.88
CA HIS A 5 3.98 25.54 7.28
C HIS A 5 2.53 25.83 7.68
N GLN A 6 2.28 26.15 8.95
CA GLN A 6 0.95 26.52 9.43
C GLN A 6 0.45 27.83 8.79
N GLN A 7 1.32 28.83 8.60
CA GLN A 7 0.97 30.06 7.89
C GLN A 7 0.59 29.80 6.43
N ARG A 8 1.38 29.00 5.71
CA ARG A 8 1.07 28.62 4.33
C ARG A 8 -0.26 27.88 4.23
N ARG A 9 -0.55 26.97 5.16
CA ARG A 9 -1.83 26.26 5.21
C ARG A 9 -3.00 27.21 5.46
N LEU A 10 -2.82 28.23 6.31
CA LEU A 10 -3.81 29.30 6.53
C LEU A 10 -4.15 30.04 5.23
N GLU A 11 -3.14 30.39 4.43
CA GLU A 11 -3.33 31.07 3.16
C GLU A 11 -4.08 30.22 2.14
N GLU A 12 -3.80 28.91 2.09
CA GLU A 12 -4.50 27.95 1.22
C GLU A 12 -5.97 27.83 1.58
N LEU A 13 -6.28 27.62 2.87
CA LEU A 13 -7.66 27.55 3.37
C LEU A 13 -8.42 28.86 3.12
N THR A 14 -7.75 30.01 3.28
CA THR A 14 -8.32 31.32 2.97
C THR A 14 -8.66 31.46 1.48
N LYS A 15 -7.75 31.04 0.59
CA LYS A 15 -8.00 31.03 -0.86
C LYS A 15 -9.15 30.09 -1.23
N LEU A 16 -9.22 28.92 -0.60
CA LEU A 16 -10.31 27.96 -0.79
C LEU A 16 -11.65 28.58 -0.41
N LEU A 17 -11.76 29.18 0.79
CA LEU A 17 -12.97 29.87 1.25
C LEU A 17 -13.38 31.01 0.33
N LYS A 18 -12.43 31.86 -0.11
CA LYS A 18 -12.70 32.94 -1.06
C LYS A 18 -13.23 32.39 -2.40
N ARG A 19 -12.66 31.29 -2.89
CA ARG A 19 -13.04 30.67 -4.17
C ARG A 19 -14.41 30.00 -4.11
N THR A 20 -14.70 29.24 -3.05
CA THR A 20 -16.00 28.57 -2.87
C THR A 20 -17.11 29.61 -2.66
N PHE A 21 -16.82 30.67 -1.91
CA PHE A 21 -17.73 31.81 -1.75
C PHE A 21 -18.09 32.48 -3.08
N VAL A 22 -17.10 32.84 -3.91
CA VAL A 22 -17.34 33.45 -5.24
C VAL A 22 -18.17 32.55 -6.15
N ARG A 23 -18.01 31.22 -6.03
CA ARG A 23 -18.71 30.22 -6.84
C ARG A 23 -20.06 29.79 -6.26
N GLN A 24 -20.49 30.35 -5.14
CA GLN A 24 -21.71 29.96 -4.43
C GLN A 24 -21.76 28.46 -4.11
N MET A 25 -20.62 27.86 -3.79
CA MET A 25 -20.54 26.48 -3.34
C MET A 25 -20.39 26.43 -1.82
N PRO A 26 -21.11 25.53 -1.12
CA PRO A 26 -20.91 25.34 0.30
C PRO A 26 -19.47 24.89 0.57
N CYS A 27 -18.85 25.47 1.60
CA CYS A 27 -17.50 25.15 2.03
C CYS A 27 -17.52 24.73 3.49
N PHE A 28 -17.17 23.47 3.75
CA PHE A 28 -17.13 22.91 5.10
C PHE A 28 -15.68 22.56 5.47
N LEU A 29 -15.08 23.34 6.37
CA LEU A 29 -13.73 23.11 6.86
C LEU A 29 -13.77 22.50 8.25
N ILE A 30 -12.90 21.52 8.51
CA ILE A 30 -12.70 20.98 9.87
C ILE A 30 -11.26 21.24 10.29
N LEU A 31 -11.07 22.03 11.34
CA LEU A 31 -9.76 22.50 11.77
C LEU A 31 -9.47 22.03 13.20
N GLY A 32 -8.43 21.20 13.32
CA GLY A 32 -7.91 20.66 14.57
C GLY A 32 -6.98 21.65 15.26
N ILE A 33 -7.17 21.86 16.56
CA ILE A 33 -6.39 22.82 17.36
C ILE A 33 -5.96 22.21 18.71
N GLU A 34 -4.85 22.69 19.26
CA GLU A 34 -4.29 22.21 20.53
C GLU A 34 -4.77 23.02 21.75
N SER A 35 -5.25 24.25 21.56
CA SER A 35 -5.64 25.10 22.68
C SER A 35 -6.70 26.14 22.31
N ALA A 36 -7.41 26.62 23.33
CA ALA A 36 -8.38 27.71 23.18
C ALA A 36 -7.71 29.02 22.71
N SER A 37 -6.47 29.30 23.10
CA SER A 37 -5.73 30.47 22.62
C SER A 37 -5.37 30.37 21.14
N GLN A 38 -5.05 29.17 20.65
CA GLN A 38 -4.83 28.92 19.22
C GLN A 38 -6.11 29.13 18.41
N ARG A 39 -7.27 28.69 18.92
CA ARG A 39 -8.57 28.98 18.33
C ARG A 39 -8.82 30.47 18.15
N GLU A 40 -8.57 31.25 19.20
CA GLU A 40 -8.79 32.70 19.20
C GLU A 40 -7.89 33.38 18.17
N ALA A 41 -6.63 32.98 18.09
CA ALA A 41 -5.69 33.48 17.09
C ALA A 41 -6.15 33.16 15.65
N LEU A 42 -6.60 31.93 15.39
CA LEU A 42 -7.11 31.52 14.08
C LEU A 42 -8.42 32.22 13.71
N THR A 43 -9.30 32.41 14.68
CA THR A 43 -10.57 33.12 14.50
C THR A 43 -10.31 34.58 14.13
N ALA A 44 -9.40 35.26 14.85
CA ALA A 44 -9.00 36.63 14.54
C ALA A 44 -8.34 36.76 13.15
N TYR A 45 -7.54 35.76 12.75
CA TYR A 45 -6.97 35.70 11.40
C TYR A 45 -8.06 35.66 10.32
N PHE A 46 -8.99 34.70 10.41
CA PHE A 46 -10.05 34.58 9.42
C PHE A 46 -11.01 35.78 9.42
N GLN A 47 -11.27 36.39 10.59
CA GLN A 47 -12.01 37.65 10.70
C GLN A 47 -11.35 38.79 9.94
N THR A 48 -10.02 38.86 9.98
CA THR A 48 -9.25 39.90 9.28
C THR A 48 -9.22 39.63 7.77
N GLU A 49 -8.94 38.39 7.38
CA GLU A 49 -8.72 37.99 5.99
C GLU A 49 -10.00 37.87 5.15
N LEU A 50 -11.14 37.67 5.81
CA LEU A 50 -12.46 37.48 5.18
C LEU A 50 -13.46 38.59 5.56
N LYS A 51 -12.97 39.70 6.13
CA LYS A 51 -13.78 40.85 6.57
C LYS A 51 -14.77 41.39 5.53
N ASP A 52 -14.41 41.30 4.25
CA ASP A 52 -15.17 41.85 3.13
C ASP A 52 -16.18 40.84 2.54
N LEU A 53 -16.19 39.60 3.05
CA LEU A 53 -16.96 38.50 2.45
C LEU A 53 -18.16 38.08 3.29
N VAL A 54 -18.26 38.37 4.60
CA VAL A 54 -19.26 37.74 5.50
C VAL A 54 -19.48 38.51 6.83
N SER A 55 -20.69 38.43 7.41
CA SER A 55 -20.95 38.66 8.86
C SER A 55 -20.66 37.41 9.72
N PHE A 56 -19.71 37.53 10.65
CA PHE A 56 -19.27 36.43 11.50
C PHE A 56 -20.26 36.14 12.63
N HIS A 57 -20.71 34.88 12.71
CA HIS A 57 -21.49 34.38 13.85
C HIS A 57 -20.76 33.16 14.43
N ALA A 58 -20.34 33.27 15.69
CA ALA A 58 -19.71 32.18 16.42
C ALA A 58 -20.81 31.33 17.10
N ILE A 59 -20.80 30.03 16.83
CA ILE A 59 -21.73 29.06 17.40
C ILE A 59 -20.93 28.14 18.32
N VAL A 60 -21.33 28.06 19.59
CA VAL A 60 -20.78 27.11 20.55
C VAL A 60 -21.72 25.92 20.60
N LEU A 61 -21.23 24.73 20.23
CA LEU A 61 -21.97 23.49 20.36
C LEU A 61 -21.70 22.90 21.74
N ASP A 62 -22.65 23.07 22.67
CA ASP A 62 -22.65 22.36 23.96
C ASP A 62 -23.38 21.01 23.87
N SER A 63 -23.45 20.29 24.99
CA SER A 63 -23.99 18.93 25.07
C SER A 63 -25.52 18.78 24.84
N GLY A 64 -26.24 19.86 24.50
CA GLY A 64 -27.68 19.87 24.19
C GLY A 64 -28.02 19.86 22.68
N SER A 65 -29.08 19.13 22.29
CA SER A 65 -29.52 18.96 20.89
C SER A 65 -30.39 20.09 20.33
N GLU A 66 -31.00 20.90 21.20
CA GLU A 66 -31.93 21.97 20.79
C GLU A 66 -31.18 23.17 20.20
N THR A 67 -29.97 23.46 20.68
CA THR A 67 -29.15 24.58 20.22
C THR A 67 -28.67 24.46 18.78
N PHE A 68 -28.36 23.26 18.26
CA PHE A 68 -27.87 23.11 16.87
C PHE A 68 -28.96 23.41 15.83
N LEU A 69 -30.17 22.88 16.03
CA LEU A 69 -31.33 23.09 15.16
C LEU A 69 -31.89 24.51 15.29
N ASP A 70 -32.07 25.00 16.52
CA ASP A 70 -32.49 26.38 16.76
C ASP A 70 -31.47 27.35 16.18
N THR A 71 -30.18 27.01 16.18
CA THR A 71 -29.15 27.84 15.55
C THR A 71 -29.14 27.74 14.03
N LEU A 72 -29.37 26.57 13.43
CA LEU A 72 -29.56 26.43 11.97
C LEU A 72 -30.78 27.20 11.48
N VAL A 73 -31.88 27.16 12.23
CA VAL A 73 -33.13 27.89 11.94
C VAL A 73 -32.98 29.39 12.25
N TYR A 74 -32.29 29.77 13.32
CA TYR A 74 -31.95 31.15 13.66
C TYR A 74 -31.01 31.78 12.63
N THR A 75 -29.97 31.05 12.21
CA THR A 75 -29.05 31.50 11.14
C THR A 75 -29.77 31.65 9.80
N GLN A 76 -30.73 30.77 9.48
CA GLN A 76 -31.59 30.93 8.31
C GLN A 76 -32.51 32.16 8.37
N THR A 77 -33.01 32.53 9.56
CA THR A 77 -34.03 33.59 9.72
C THR A 77 -33.45 34.98 9.99
N GLN A 78 -32.21 35.08 10.50
CA GLN A 78 -31.57 36.34 10.88
C GLN A 78 -30.37 36.73 10.01
N ALA A 79 -29.72 35.78 9.32
CA ALA A 79 -28.55 36.10 8.52
C ALA A 79 -28.96 36.50 7.09
N PRO A 80 -28.44 37.60 6.53
CA PRO A 80 -28.61 37.89 5.12
C PRO A 80 -28.00 36.77 4.26
N GLU A 81 -28.51 36.58 3.04
CA GLU A 81 -27.88 35.67 2.07
C GLU A 81 -26.36 35.91 2.03
N LYS A 82 -25.58 34.83 2.20
CA LYS A 82 -24.11 34.73 2.02
C LYS A 82 -23.28 35.08 3.28
N THR A 83 -23.31 34.18 4.26
CA THR A 83 -22.44 34.27 5.46
C THR A 83 -21.71 32.95 5.73
N LEU A 84 -20.40 33.05 6.04
CA LEU A 84 -19.55 31.98 6.56
C LEU A 84 -19.74 31.90 8.08
N HIS A 85 -20.15 30.73 8.55
CA HIS A 85 -20.46 30.50 9.95
C HIS A 85 -19.34 29.72 10.62
N LEU A 86 -19.04 30.05 11.87
CA LEU A 86 -17.94 29.45 12.60
C LEU A 86 -18.50 28.70 13.80
N SER A 87 -18.32 27.39 13.81
CA SER A 87 -18.84 26.50 14.84
C SER A 87 -17.69 25.88 15.61
N PHE A 88 -17.78 25.86 16.94
CA PHE A 88 -16.78 25.26 17.81
C PHE A 88 -17.38 24.09 18.58
N VAL A 89 -16.66 22.97 18.62
CA VAL A 89 -16.96 21.81 19.46
C VAL A 89 -15.77 21.61 20.42
N SER A 90 -16.01 21.79 21.71
CA SER A 90 -15.07 21.37 22.76
C SER A 90 -15.47 20.03 23.34
N GLY A 91 -14.50 19.12 23.48
CA GLY A 91 -14.62 17.96 24.36
C GLY A 91 -15.64 16.94 23.86
N ILE A 92 -15.19 15.99 23.04
CA ILE A 92 -16.04 14.85 22.63
C ILE A 92 -16.51 14.01 23.83
N GLU A 93 -15.75 13.98 24.93
CA GLU A 93 -16.14 13.26 26.14
C GLU A 93 -17.50 13.74 26.69
N ASP A 94 -17.87 15.00 26.47
CA ASP A 94 -19.09 15.61 26.99
C ASP A 94 -20.20 15.87 25.95
N ALA A 95 -19.92 15.80 24.63
CA ALA A 95 -20.91 16.09 23.59
C ALA A 95 -21.08 15.06 22.44
N PRO A 96 -21.21 13.73 22.69
CA PRO A 96 -21.44 12.73 21.64
C PRO A 96 -22.66 13.01 20.75
N LYS A 97 -23.72 13.57 21.36
CA LYS A 97 -24.97 13.89 20.66
C LYS A 97 -24.81 15.04 19.66
N ALA A 98 -23.92 16.01 19.91
CA ALA A 98 -23.72 17.14 19.00
C ALA A 98 -23.13 16.67 17.66
N LEU A 99 -22.18 15.74 17.70
CA LEU A 99 -21.59 15.13 16.51
C LEU A 99 -22.58 14.22 15.76
N GLU A 100 -23.38 13.44 16.49
CA GLU A 100 -24.45 12.61 15.90
C GLU A 100 -25.48 13.48 15.17
N HIS A 101 -25.91 14.58 15.79
CA HIS A 101 -26.81 15.55 15.16
C HIS A 101 -26.18 16.26 13.97
N ALA A 102 -24.93 16.73 14.08
CA ALA A 102 -24.24 17.31 12.93
C ALA A 102 -24.12 16.31 11.77
N ASN A 103 -23.89 15.03 12.08
CA ASN A 103 -23.88 13.92 11.11
C ASN A 103 -25.25 13.67 10.46
N LEU A 104 -26.35 13.81 11.21
CA LEU A 104 -27.75 13.67 10.74
C LEU A 104 -28.22 14.87 9.90
N TYR A 105 -27.85 16.09 10.29
CA TYR A 105 -28.34 17.34 9.69
C TYR A 105 -27.50 17.85 8.51
N ARG A 106 -26.50 17.09 8.05
CA ARG A 106 -25.70 17.43 6.84
C ARG A 106 -26.56 17.74 5.61
N ASN A 107 -27.70 17.06 5.45
CA ASN A 107 -28.61 17.27 4.32
C ASN A 107 -29.23 18.68 4.35
N LEU A 108 -29.37 19.30 5.53
CA LEU A 108 -29.80 20.69 5.66
C LEU A 108 -28.70 21.66 5.22
N ILE A 109 -27.43 21.35 5.53
CA ILE A 109 -26.27 22.14 5.08
C ILE A 109 -26.19 22.13 3.54
N GLU A 110 -26.42 20.97 2.91
CA GLU A 110 -26.55 20.85 1.45
C GLU A 110 -27.74 21.64 0.91
N THR A 111 -28.92 21.48 1.51
CA THR A 111 -30.16 22.11 1.05
C THR A 111 -30.09 23.65 1.10
N TYR A 112 -29.36 24.20 2.07
CA TYR A 112 -29.27 25.65 2.30
C TYR A 112 -27.93 26.28 1.86
N HIS A 113 -27.04 25.53 1.21
CA HIS A 113 -25.74 26.01 0.69
C HIS A 113 -24.87 26.76 1.72
N LEU A 114 -24.93 26.35 2.98
CA LEU A 114 -24.22 27.04 4.06
C LEU A 114 -22.72 26.69 4.06
N SER A 115 -21.87 27.68 4.37
CA SER A 115 -20.42 27.47 4.56
C SER A 115 -20.06 27.54 6.03
N PHE A 116 -19.28 26.57 6.50
CA PHE A 116 -18.94 26.40 7.90
C PHE A 116 -17.44 26.12 8.13
N ILE A 117 -16.88 26.72 9.18
CA ILE A 117 -15.60 26.28 9.76
C ILE A 117 -15.90 25.63 11.11
N LEU A 118 -15.59 24.35 11.23
CA LEU A 118 -15.72 23.57 12.44
C LEU A 118 -14.36 23.47 13.13
N TRP A 119 -14.27 24.07 14.31
CA TRP A 119 -13.11 23.94 15.18
C TRP A 119 -13.29 22.77 16.13
N VAL A 120 -12.24 21.96 16.23
CA VAL A 120 -12.21 20.77 17.07
C VAL A 120 -10.87 20.67 17.77
N ASP A 121 -10.87 20.22 19.02
CA ASP A 121 -9.60 19.91 19.68
C ASP A 121 -8.88 18.75 18.97
N LYS A 122 -7.56 18.61 19.19
CA LYS A 122 -6.71 17.59 18.55
C LYS A 122 -7.27 16.17 18.69
N THR A 123 -7.81 15.83 19.86
CA THR A 123 -8.41 14.52 20.12
C THR A 123 -9.67 14.36 19.28
N THR A 124 -10.55 15.35 19.33
CA THR A 124 -11.80 15.40 18.57
C THR A 124 -11.58 15.33 17.06
N TYR A 125 -10.56 16.03 16.55
CA TYR A 125 -10.18 16.03 15.14
C TYR A 125 -9.84 14.61 14.65
N LYS A 126 -9.06 13.87 15.44
CA LYS A 126 -8.65 12.50 15.13
C LYS A 126 -9.81 11.52 15.17
N GLU A 127 -10.77 11.73 16.08
CA GLU A 127 -11.91 10.85 16.27
C GLU A 127 -13.08 11.12 15.29
N LEU A 128 -13.12 12.29 14.66
CA LEU A 128 -14.20 12.74 13.78
C LEU A 128 -14.51 11.82 12.58
N PRO A 129 -13.53 11.26 11.86
CA PRO A 129 -13.79 10.27 10.81
C PRO A 129 -14.55 9.04 11.31
N PHE A 130 -14.44 8.74 12.60
CA PHE A 130 -14.97 7.52 13.21
C PHE A 130 -16.28 7.77 13.96
N LYS A 131 -16.40 8.91 14.64
CA LYS A 131 -17.59 9.29 15.42
C LYS A 131 -18.66 9.98 14.58
N ALA A 132 -18.29 10.64 13.49
CA ALA A 132 -19.21 11.30 12.56
C ALA A 132 -18.74 11.09 11.10
N PRO A 133 -18.71 9.84 10.60
CA PRO A 133 -18.13 9.50 9.30
C PRO A 133 -18.83 10.18 8.11
N ASP A 134 -20.14 10.41 8.19
CA ASP A 134 -20.86 11.09 7.11
C ASP A 134 -20.56 12.59 7.12
N LEU A 135 -20.50 13.23 8.28
CA LEU A 135 -20.08 14.61 8.45
C LEU A 135 -18.64 14.81 7.98
N PHE A 136 -17.75 13.88 8.36
CA PHE A 136 -16.35 13.91 7.94
C PHE A 136 -16.24 13.69 6.44
N SER A 137 -16.92 12.71 5.84
CA SER A 137 -16.90 12.55 4.37
C SER A 137 -17.46 13.76 3.60
N PHE A 138 -18.37 14.52 4.21
CA PHE A 138 -18.95 15.74 3.63
C PHE A 138 -18.03 16.98 3.66
N ARG A 139 -16.90 16.93 4.39
CA ARG A 139 -15.97 18.06 4.50
C ARG A 139 -15.32 18.42 3.17
N THR A 140 -15.10 19.72 2.95
CA THR A 140 -14.37 20.27 1.81
C THR A 140 -12.87 20.13 1.99
N ASP A 141 -12.36 20.43 3.19
CA ASP A 141 -10.93 20.29 3.52
C ASP A 141 -10.74 20.23 5.05
N THR A 142 -9.55 19.78 5.47
CA THR A 142 -9.17 19.69 6.88
C THR A 142 -7.74 20.12 7.14
N ALA A 143 -7.48 20.65 8.32
CA ALA A 143 -6.10 20.89 8.76
C ALA A 143 -5.98 20.68 10.27
N LEU A 144 -4.87 20.08 10.69
CA LEU A 144 -4.51 19.95 12.10
C LEU A 144 -3.35 20.90 12.41
N PHE A 145 -3.59 21.88 13.28
CA PHE A 145 -2.60 22.87 13.70
C PHE A 145 -1.97 22.45 15.03
N ILE A 146 -0.89 21.68 14.94
CA ILE A 146 -0.14 21.12 16.09
C ILE A 146 1.27 21.72 16.15
N ASP A 147 1.81 21.95 17.35
CA ASP A 147 3.16 22.49 17.53
C ASP A 147 4.23 21.49 17.06
N GLU A 148 4.89 21.81 15.95
CA GLU A 148 5.90 20.96 15.28
C GLU A 148 7.10 20.62 16.18
N ALA A 149 7.43 21.50 17.14
CA ALA A 149 8.52 21.27 18.09
C ALA A 149 8.18 20.18 19.13
N ALA A 150 6.88 20.03 19.47
CA ALA A 150 6.41 18.99 20.38
C ALA A 150 6.46 17.60 19.72
N ILE A 151 6.12 17.51 18.43
CA ILE A 151 6.16 16.27 17.64
C ILE A 151 7.60 15.75 17.50
N GLN A 152 8.56 16.64 17.21
CA GLN A 152 9.97 16.27 17.09
C GLN A 152 10.54 15.79 18.43
N ALA A 153 10.11 16.37 19.55
CA ALA A 153 10.47 15.92 20.90
C ALA A 153 9.80 14.58 21.27
N GLU A 154 8.57 14.33 20.82
CA GLU A 154 7.85 13.05 20.94
C GLU A 154 8.57 11.92 20.17
N ILE A 155 9.11 12.23 18.98
CA ILE A 155 9.89 11.30 18.14
C ILE A 155 11.25 10.94 18.77
N GLU A 156 11.83 11.85 19.55
CA GLU A 156 13.19 11.71 20.09
C GLU A 156 13.25 11.10 21.50
N ASN A 157 12.15 11.09 22.28
CA ASN A 157 12.20 10.77 23.72
C ASN A 157 11.20 9.75 24.29
N GLN A 158 10.59 8.85 23.51
CA GLN A 158 9.69 7.83 24.10
C GLN A 158 10.29 6.41 24.20
N PRO A 159 10.32 5.80 25.42
CA PRO A 159 10.16 4.36 25.59
C PRO A 159 8.74 3.95 25.16
N SER A 160 8.54 2.65 24.92
CA SER A 160 7.33 2.01 24.37
C SER A 160 5.98 2.48 24.93
N ASP A 161 5.44 3.58 24.41
CA ASP A 161 4.02 3.92 24.52
C ASP A 161 3.22 3.13 23.47
N PRO A 162 1.94 2.77 23.75
CA PRO A 162 1.13 2.02 22.80
C PRO A 162 0.91 2.85 21.53
N SER A 163 1.04 2.21 20.36
CA SER A 163 0.75 2.82 19.06
C SER A 163 -0.66 3.44 19.03
N GLU A 164 -0.92 4.39 18.13
CA GLU A 164 -2.25 5.00 17.98
C GLU A 164 -3.36 3.93 17.82
N ALA A 165 -3.07 2.86 17.10
CA ALA A 165 -3.98 1.72 16.95
C ALA A 165 -4.17 0.92 18.26
N GLU A 166 -3.15 0.80 19.12
CA GLU A 166 -3.29 0.17 20.45
C GLU A 166 -4.09 1.05 21.42
N GLN A 167 -3.95 2.36 21.33
CA GLN A 167 -4.78 3.31 22.08
C GLN A 167 -6.24 3.24 21.63
N GLU A 168 -6.50 3.20 20.31
CA GLU A 168 -7.84 2.96 19.74
C GLU A 168 -8.45 1.64 20.27
N ILE A 169 -7.66 0.55 20.30
CA ILE A 169 -8.10 -0.74 20.83
C ILE A 169 -8.52 -0.60 22.29
N LEU A 170 -7.68 -0.02 23.15
CA LEU A 170 -7.98 0.15 24.57
C LEU A 170 -9.24 0.99 24.78
N TYR A 171 -9.40 2.06 24.00
CA TYR A 171 -10.59 2.91 24.01
C TYR A 171 -11.87 2.12 23.68
N TYR A 172 -11.88 1.41 22.55
CA TYR A 172 -13.05 0.63 22.15
C TYR A 172 -13.35 -0.52 23.11
N GLU A 173 -12.33 -1.20 23.65
CA GLU A 173 -12.51 -2.24 24.66
C GLU A 173 -13.15 -1.69 25.94
N ASN A 174 -12.75 -0.50 26.38
CA ASN A 174 -13.30 0.14 27.57
C ASN A 174 -14.76 0.56 27.35
N LEU A 175 -15.09 1.18 26.22
CA LEU A 175 -16.47 1.50 25.86
C LEU A 175 -17.35 0.25 25.77
N LEU A 176 -16.80 -0.82 25.20
CA LEU A 176 -17.52 -2.10 25.10
C LEU A 176 -17.80 -2.69 26.49
N LYS A 177 -16.82 -2.66 27.40
CA LYS A 177 -17.00 -3.11 28.80
C LYS A 177 -18.10 -2.30 29.49
N GLN A 178 -18.10 -0.98 29.34
CA GLN A 178 -19.14 -0.11 29.90
C GLN A 178 -20.53 -0.46 29.36
N GLN A 179 -20.66 -0.67 28.05
CA GLN A 179 -21.94 -1.02 27.43
C GLN A 179 -22.48 -2.38 27.88
N VAL A 180 -21.60 -3.38 28.10
CA VAL A 180 -22.02 -4.70 28.59
C VAL A 180 -22.59 -4.66 30.01
N GLN A 181 -22.15 -3.69 30.83
CA GLN A 181 -22.61 -3.49 32.21
C GLN A 181 -23.95 -2.72 32.30
N LYS A 182 -24.38 -2.03 31.23
CA LYS A 182 -25.66 -1.33 31.23
C LYS A 182 -26.83 -2.32 31.19
N LYS A 183 -27.92 -1.96 31.90
CA LYS A 183 -29.17 -2.73 31.96
C LYS A 183 -29.88 -2.75 30.60
N GLU A 184 -29.84 -1.64 29.88
CA GLU A 184 -30.26 -1.53 28.48
C GLU A 184 -29.01 -1.33 27.62
N ARG A 185 -28.78 -2.27 26.70
CA ARG A 185 -27.59 -2.30 25.85
C ARG A 185 -27.91 -1.70 24.50
N ASP A 186 -27.09 -0.74 24.07
CA ASP A 186 -27.16 -0.22 22.70
C ASP A 186 -26.50 -1.20 21.73
N SER A 187 -27.34 -1.99 21.06
CA SER A 187 -26.88 -3.04 20.14
C SER A 187 -26.22 -2.47 18.88
N ASN A 188 -26.60 -1.27 18.45
CA ASN A 188 -26.00 -0.60 17.31
C ASN A 188 -24.59 -0.09 17.66
N LEU A 189 -24.46 0.57 18.81
CA LEU A 189 -23.16 1.00 19.32
C LEU A 189 -22.23 -0.18 19.57
N ILE A 190 -22.71 -1.28 20.16
CA ILE A 190 -21.90 -2.49 20.36
C ILE A 190 -21.41 -3.06 19.01
N ALA A 191 -22.25 -3.04 17.97
CA ALA A 191 -21.85 -3.47 16.63
C ALA A 191 -20.75 -2.58 16.05
N LEU A 192 -20.89 -1.26 16.16
CA LEU A 192 -19.89 -0.27 15.71
C LEU A 192 -18.57 -0.40 16.49
N LEU A 193 -18.60 -0.58 17.81
CA LEU A 193 -17.40 -0.80 18.63
C LEU A 193 -16.66 -2.07 18.22
N HIS A 194 -17.39 -3.14 17.89
CA HIS A 194 -16.79 -4.35 17.34
C HIS A 194 -16.23 -4.14 15.93
N ALA A 195 -16.87 -3.33 15.08
CA ALA A 195 -16.31 -2.98 13.79
C ALA A 195 -14.99 -2.19 13.93
N GLY A 196 -14.96 -1.19 14.82
CA GLY A 196 -13.78 -0.40 15.16
C GLY A 196 -12.63 -1.26 15.67
N LEU A 197 -12.89 -2.15 16.63
CA LEU A 197 -11.89 -3.13 17.09
C LEU A 197 -11.39 -4.03 15.95
N GLY A 198 -12.27 -4.45 15.04
CA GLY A 198 -11.90 -5.20 13.85
C GLY A 198 -10.86 -4.48 12.99
N ILE A 199 -11.05 -3.18 12.78
CA ILE A 199 -10.14 -2.32 12.00
C ILE A 199 -8.83 -2.12 12.75
N SER A 200 -8.87 -1.70 14.01
CA SER A 200 -7.66 -1.36 14.78
C SER A 200 -6.78 -2.60 15.04
N TYR A 201 -7.36 -3.76 15.35
CA TYR A 201 -6.59 -5.02 15.41
C TYR A 201 -6.01 -5.41 14.05
N GLY A 202 -6.68 -5.06 12.94
CA GLY A 202 -6.15 -5.25 11.59
C GLY A 202 -4.90 -4.40 11.33
N LYS A 203 -4.89 -3.13 11.78
CA LYS A 203 -3.75 -2.20 11.64
C LYS A 203 -2.48 -2.75 12.31
N ILE A 204 -2.61 -3.31 13.51
CA ILE A 204 -1.47 -3.94 14.24
C ILE A 204 -1.23 -5.41 13.85
N SER A 205 -1.82 -5.85 12.74
CA SER A 205 -1.69 -7.22 12.22
C SER A 205 -2.13 -8.34 13.18
N ASN A 206 -2.97 -8.04 14.18
CA ASN A 206 -3.61 -9.05 15.04
C ASN A 206 -4.86 -9.62 14.35
N TYR A 207 -4.62 -10.37 13.28
CA TYR A 207 -5.67 -10.88 12.41
C TYR A 207 -6.68 -11.79 13.11
N ALA A 208 -6.27 -12.50 14.17
CA ALA A 208 -7.17 -13.36 14.93
C ALA A 208 -8.23 -12.55 15.69
N GLN A 209 -7.83 -11.48 16.38
CA GLN A 209 -8.78 -10.60 17.05
C GLN A 209 -9.59 -9.78 16.04
N ALA A 210 -8.96 -9.29 14.97
CA ALA A 210 -9.65 -8.56 13.90
C ALA A 210 -10.82 -9.39 13.34
N LEU A 211 -10.58 -10.64 12.93
CA LEU A 211 -11.62 -11.55 12.44
C LEU A 211 -12.70 -11.83 13.50
N ARG A 212 -12.31 -12.03 14.76
CA ARG A 212 -13.26 -12.27 15.86
C ARG A 212 -14.22 -11.09 16.03
N HIS A 213 -13.68 -9.86 15.95
CA HIS A 213 -14.44 -8.63 16.13
C HIS A 213 -15.32 -8.33 14.91
N TYR A 214 -14.82 -8.47 13.69
CA TYR A 214 -15.64 -8.39 12.48
C TYR A 214 -16.78 -9.41 12.47
N GLN A 215 -16.55 -10.66 12.90
CA GLN A 215 -17.60 -11.66 12.99
C GLN A 215 -18.70 -11.31 14.01
N LYS A 216 -18.35 -10.69 15.13
CA LYS A 216 -19.34 -10.21 16.11
C LYS A 216 -20.14 -9.05 15.55
N ALA A 217 -19.47 -8.04 14.97
CA ALA A 217 -20.12 -6.90 14.33
C ALA A 217 -21.06 -7.35 13.21
N PHE A 218 -20.60 -8.25 12.33
CA PHE A 218 -21.42 -8.85 11.26
C PHE A 218 -22.71 -9.47 11.78
N LYS A 219 -22.64 -10.30 12.84
CA LYS A 219 -23.82 -10.93 13.42
C LYS A 219 -24.81 -9.91 13.98
N LEU A 220 -24.30 -8.86 14.61
CA LEU A 220 -25.13 -7.79 15.19
C LEU A 220 -25.80 -6.94 14.10
N PHE A 221 -25.05 -6.46 13.11
CA PHE A 221 -25.63 -5.70 12.00
C PHE A 221 -26.68 -6.50 11.23
N ARG A 222 -26.47 -7.81 11.05
CA ARG A 222 -27.47 -8.70 10.47
C ARG A 222 -28.74 -8.83 11.32
N GLN A 223 -28.62 -8.87 12.64
CA GLN A 223 -29.77 -8.88 13.56
C GLN A 223 -30.52 -7.54 13.56
N LEU A 224 -29.79 -6.43 13.41
CA LEU A 224 -30.35 -5.08 13.29
C LEU A 224 -30.98 -4.80 11.92
N GLY A 225 -30.74 -5.65 10.92
CA GLY A 225 -31.20 -5.45 9.55
C GLY A 225 -30.36 -4.44 8.76
N ASP A 226 -29.21 -4.00 9.27
CA ASP A 226 -28.30 -3.10 8.55
C ASP A 226 -27.47 -3.88 7.53
N ARG A 227 -28.07 -4.03 6.35
CA ARG A 227 -27.48 -4.75 5.21
C ARG A 227 -26.21 -4.08 4.68
N ARG A 228 -26.10 -2.75 4.78
CA ARG A 228 -24.90 -2.01 4.33
C ARG A 228 -23.71 -2.37 5.22
N GLN A 229 -23.88 -2.29 6.53
CA GLN A 229 -22.81 -2.61 7.47
C GLN A 229 -22.49 -4.10 7.48
N GLU A 230 -23.48 -4.98 7.29
CA GLU A 230 -23.24 -6.41 7.07
C GLU A 230 -22.23 -6.66 5.93
N ALA A 231 -22.42 -5.99 4.79
CA ALA A 231 -21.53 -6.10 3.63
C ALA A 231 -20.13 -5.54 3.91
N ILE A 232 -20.03 -4.40 4.61
CA ILE A 232 -18.74 -3.81 5.00
C ILE A 232 -17.95 -4.76 5.91
N MET A 233 -18.60 -5.45 6.86
CA MET A 233 -17.93 -6.43 7.72
C MET A 233 -17.42 -7.64 6.93
N LEU A 234 -18.17 -8.10 5.92
CA LEU A 234 -17.71 -9.14 5.00
C LEU A 234 -16.47 -8.67 4.24
N GLY A 235 -16.47 -7.44 3.72
CA GLY A 235 -15.30 -6.83 3.09
C GLY A 235 -14.08 -6.76 4.01
N GLY A 236 -14.27 -6.34 5.27
CA GLY A 236 -13.23 -6.32 6.29
C GLY A 236 -12.60 -7.69 6.54
N MET A 237 -13.43 -8.74 6.70
CA MET A 237 -12.92 -10.12 6.81
C MET A 237 -12.18 -10.56 5.55
N GLY A 238 -12.68 -10.19 4.36
CA GLY A 238 -12.01 -10.45 3.10
C GLY A 238 -10.60 -9.86 3.05
N SER A 239 -10.44 -8.62 3.54
CA SER A 239 -9.14 -7.94 3.62
C SER A 239 -8.17 -8.67 4.55
N ILE A 240 -8.60 -9.08 5.75
CA ILE A 240 -7.76 -9.84 6.67
C ILE A 240 -7.35 -11.20 6.07
N TYR A 241 -8.27 -11.90 5.41
CA TYR A 241 -7.92 -13.17 4.74
C TYR A 241 -6.93 -12.96 3.59
N ARG A 242 -7.02 -11.86 2.85
CA ARG A 242 -6.06 -11.51 1.81
C ARG A 242 -4.68 -11.24 2.41
N GLN A 243 -4.59 -10.48 3.49
CA GLN A 243 -3.33 -10.20 4.21
C GLN A 243 -2.68 -11.48 4.77
N GLN A 244 -3.47 -12.49 5.13
CA GLN A 244 -2.97 -13.82 5.53
C GLN A 244 -2.51 -14.70 4.34
N GLY A 245 -2.66 -14.24 3.10
CA GLY A 245 -2.42 -15.01 1.88
C GLY A 245 -3.53 -16.03 1.56
N LYS A 246 -4.67 -15.99 2.25
CA LYS A 246 -5.80 -16.93 2.04
C LYS A 246 -6.77 -16.40 0.98
N LEU A 247 -6.25 -16.24 -0.24
CA LEU A 247 -6.92 -15.53 -1.35
C LEU A 247 -8.31 -16.09 -1.70
N LYS A 248 -8.52 -17.42 -1.66
CA LYS A 248 -9.84 -18.02 -1.91
C LYS A 248 -10.89 -17.64 -0.87
N GLN A 249 -10.49 -17.60 0.40
CA GLN A 249 -11.40 -17.19 1.48
C GLN A 249 -11.73 -15.70 1.32
N ALA A 250 -10.72 -14.87 1.04
CA ALA A 250 -10.92 -13.46 0.75
C ALA A 250 -11.91 -13.24 -0.41
N GLN A 251 -11.73 -13.97 -1.51
CA GLN A 251 -12.64 -13.93 -2.66
C GLN A 251 -14.08 -14.26 -2.29
N GLN A 252 -14.30 -15.31 -1.47
CA GLN A 252 -15.64 -15.69 -1.04
C GLN A 252 -16.33 -14.59 -0.24
N PHE A 253 -15.59 -13.94 0.68
CA PHE A 253 -16.13 -12.83 1.47
C PHE A 253 -16.43 -11.59 0.60
N TYR A 254 -15.54 -11.23 -0.32
CA TYR A 254 -15.78 -10.12 -1.25
C TYR A 254 -16.96 -10.37 -2.20
N LEU A 255 -17.12 -11.60 -2.71
CA LEU A 255 -18.29 -11.96 -3.53
C LEU A 255 -19.61 -11.89 -2.74
N GLN A 256 -19.60 -12.28 -1.46
CA GLN A 256 -20.76 -12.13 -0.60
C GLN A 256 -21.08 -10.65 -0.35
N ALA A 257 -20.08 -9.83 -0.01
CA ALA A 257 -20.24 -8.40 0.17
C ALA A 257 -20.77 -7.71 -1.11
N LEU A 258 -20.20 -8.04 -2.27
CA LEU A 258 -20.62 -7.54 -3.57
C LEU A 258 -22.09 -7.83 -3.85
N LYS A 259 -22.54 -9.07 -3.57
CA LYS A 259 -23.94 -9.46 -3.75
C LYS A 259 -24.86 -8.58 -2.89
N ILE A 260 -24.53 -8.37 -1.62
CA ILE A 260 -25.34 -7.53 -0.74
C ILE A 260 -25.38 -6.08 -1.24
N HIS A 261 -24.23 -5.51 -1.62
CA HIS A 261 -24.18 -4.13 -2.14
C HIS A 261 -25.03 -3.96 -3.40
N ARG A 262 -25.06 -4.96 -4.29
CA ARG A 262 -25.94 -4.98 -5.46
C ARG A 262 -27.42 -5.06 -5.08
N ASP A 263 -27.77 -5.95 -4.15
CA ASP A 263 -29.15 -6.15 -3.68
C ASP A 263 -29.73 -4.87 -3.06
N ILE A 264 -28.89 -4.05 -2.41
CA ILE A 264 -29.30 -2.76 -1.81
C ILE A 264 -29.00 -1.54 -2.69
N HIS A 265 -28.53 -1.75 -3.92
CA HIS A 265 -28.16 -0.69 -4.87
C HIS A 265 -27.10 0.31 -4.34
N ASN A 266 -26.19 -0.13 -3.48
CA ASN A 266 -25.06 0.67 -3.01
C ASN A 266 -23.90 0.63 -4.02
N LEU A 267 -23.89 1.59 -4.94
CA LEU A 267 -22.91 1.68 -6.03
C LEU A 267 -21.47 1.88 -5.55
N LEU A 268 -21.25 2.63 -4.46
CA LEU A 268 -19.93 2.84 -3.90
C LEU A 268 -19.36 1.52 -3.37
N GLY A 269 -20.15 0.81 -2.54
CA GLY A 269 -19.75 -0.49 -2.02
C GLY A 269 -19.60 -1.55 -3.12
N GLU A 270 -20.40 -1.49 -4.18
CA GLU A 270 -20.21 -2.35 -5.35
C GLU A 270 -18.85 -2.10 -6.02
N ALA A 271 -18.50 -0.83 -6.27
CA ALA A 271 -17.23 -0.45 -6.87
C ALA A 271 -16.03 -0.90 -6.01
N ASP A 272 -16.10 -0.70 -4.69
CA ASP A 272 -15.06 -1.14 -3.74
C ASP A 272 -14.84 -2.66 -3.80
N GLN A 273 -15.92 -3.46 -3.78
CA GLN A 273 -15.80 -4.92 -3.84
C GLN A 273 -15.29 -5.42 -5.19
N LEU A 274 -15.67 -4.77 -6.30
CA LEU A 274 -15.11 -5.05 -7.61
C LEU A 274 -13.60 -4.77 -7.63
N GLY A 275 -13.16 -3.63 -7.08
CA GLY A 275 -11.73 -3.33 -6.92
C GLY A 275 -10.99 -4.38 -6.10
N ASN A 276 -11.57 -4.82 -4.98
CA ASN A 276 -11.01 -5.88 -4.14
C ASN A 276 -10.93 -7.24 -4.86
N LEU A 277 -11.92 -7.59 -5.67
CA LEU A 277 -11.87 -8.79 -6.50
C LEU A 277 -10.82 -8.68 -7.62
N GLY A 278 -10.65 -7.48 -8.18
CA GLY A 278 -9.54 -7.15 -9.08
C GLY A 278 -8.18 -7.44 -8.43
N LEU A 279 -7.98 -7.01 -7.17
CA LEU A 279 -6.76 -7.30 -6.41
C LEU A 279 -6.55 -8.80 -6.24
N ILE A 280 -7.59 -9.56 -5.88
CA ILE A 280 -7.50 -11.02 -5.75
C ILE A 280 -7.14 -11.68 -7.09
N CYS A 281 -7.76 -11.27 -8.19
CA CYS A 281 -7.45 -11.81 -9.51
C CYS A 281 -6.01 -11.51 -9.93
N ARG A 282 -5.52 -10.29 -9.66
CA ARG A 282 -4.14 -9.90 -9.90
C ARG A 282 -3.18 -10.73 -9.06
N ASP A 283 -3.48 -10.92 -7.77
CA ASP A 283 -2.67 -11.73 -6.85
C ASP A 283 -2.68 -13.23 -7.24
N PHE A 284 -3.67 -13.70 -8.01
CA PHE A 284 -3.68 -15.01 -8.67
C PHE A 284 -2.99 -15.05 -10.05
N GLY A 285 -2.46 -13.93 -10.56
CA GLY A 285 -1.89 -13.82 -11.91
C GLY A 285 -2.94 -13.77 -13.04
N LYS A 286 -4.22 -13.61 -12.71
CA LYS A 286 -5.33 -13.52 -13.69
C LYS A 286 -5.54 -12.07 -14.15
N TYR A 287 -4.56 -11.53 -14.86
CA TYR A 287 -4.48 -10.11 -15.20
C TYR A 287 -5.66 -9.60 -16.04
N GLU A 288 -6.13 -10.36 -17.03
CA GLU A 288 -7.30 -9.97 -17.84
C GLU A 288 -8.59 -9.88 -17.00
N THR A 289 -8.80 -10.84 -16.10
CA THR A 289 -9.94 -10.83 -15.19
C THR A 289 -9.84 -9.68 -14.18
N ALA A 290 -8.63 -9.39 -13.69
CA ALA A 290 -8.39 -8.26 -12.81
C ALA A 290 -8.71 -6.93 -13.51
N LEU A 291 -8.24 -6.76 -14.74
CA LEU A 291 -8.52 -5.57 -15.56
C LEU A 291 -10.03 -5.36 -15.75
N ASN A 292 -10.77 -6.43 -16.04
CA ASN A 292 -12.23 -6.36 -16.18
C ASN A 292 -12.90 -5.85 -14.88
N TYR A 293 -12.53 -6.40 -13.73
CA TYR A 293 -13.05 -5.94 -12.44
C TYR A 293 -12.71 -4.47 -12.16
N TYR A 294 -11.46 -4.05 -12.42
CA TYR A 294 -11.06 -2.66 -12.20
C TYR A 294 -11.76 -1.68 -13.15
N LEU A 295 -11.98 -2.05 -14.41
CA LEU A 295 -12.73 -1.22 -15.37
C LEU A 295 -14.21 -1.08 -14.97
N GLN A 296 -14.83 -2.14 -14.45
CA GLN A 296 -16.18 -2.04 -13.89
C GLN A 296 -16.22 -1.12 -12.66
N ALA A 297 -15.27 -1.27 -11.73
CA ALA A 297 -15.18 -0.39 -10.55
C ALA A 297 -14.99 1.08 -10.96
N GLN A 298 -14.07 1.35 -11.89
CA GLN A 298 -13.80 2.69 -12.42
C GLN A 298 -15.05 3.32 -13.04
N ALA A 299 -15.79 2.55 -13.86
CA ALA A 299 -17.03 3.04 -14.47
C ALA A 299 -18.08 3.43 -13.41
N LEU A 300 -18.18 2.67 -12.32
CA LEU A 300 -19.06 3.00 -11.19
C LEU A 300 -18.58 4.23 -10.43
N PHE A 301 -17.29 4.32 -10.08
CA PHE A 301 -16.73 5.49 -9.41
C PHE A 301 -16.94 6.77 -10.22
N LYS A 302 -16.72 6.70 -11.54
CA LYS A 302 -17.00 7.81 -12.46
C LYS A 302 -18.48 8.18 -12.48
N ARG A 303 -19.38 7.19 -12.51
CA ARG A 303 -20.84 7.41 -12.49
C ARG A 303 -21.31 8.13 -11.22
N ILE A 304 -20.70 7.84 -10.07
CA ILE A 304 -21.04 8.47 -8.79
C ILE A 304 -20.21 9.72 -8.48
N GLY A 305 -19.29 10.12 -9.37
CA GLY A 305 -18.43 11.29 -9.19
C GLY A 305 -17.31 11.12 -8.15
N SER A 306 -16.95 9.89 -7.80
CA SER A 306 -15.85 9.61 -6.87
C SER A 306 -14.49 9.74 -7.59
N VAL A 307 -13.89 10.92 -7.49
CA VAL A 307 -12.56 11.20 -8.08
C VAL A 307 -11.47 10.32 -7.44
N GLU A 308 -11.58 10.07 -6.13
CA GLU A 308 -10.65 9.18 -5.41
C GLU A 308 -10.73 7.74 -5.90
N GLY A 309 -11.93 7.19 -6.03
CA GLY A 309 -12.12 5.85 -6.57
C GLY A 309 -11.65 5.72 -8.02
N GLU A 310 -11.81 6.77 -8.83
CA GLU A 310 -11.29 6.82 -10.21
C GLU A 310 -9.75 6.80 -10.22
N ALA A 311 -9.09 7.62 -9.39
CA ALA A 311 -7.64 7.66 -9.27
C ALA A 311 -7.05 6.32 -8.78
N ILE A 312 -7.66 5.71 -7.76
CA ILE A 312 -7.28 4.38 -7.26
C ILE A 312 -7.43 3.32 -8.36
N SER A 313 -8.52 3.39 -9.13
CA SER A 313 -8.75 2.46 -10.24
C SER A 313 -7.69 2.60 -11.33
N TYR A 314 -7.32 3.82 -11.72
CA TYR A 314 -6.22 4.05 -12.66
C TYR A 314 -4.89 3.49 -12.15
N ASN A 315 -4.55 3.70 -10.88
CA ASN A 315 -3.36 3.11 -10.26
C ASN A 315 -3.38 1.57 -10.37
N ASN A 316 -4.49 0.93 -10.01
CA ASN A 316 -4.60 -0.53 -10.07
C ASN A 316 -4.53 -1.08 -11.50
N ILE A 317 -5.17 -0.41 -12.47
CA ILE A 317 -5.11 -0.75 -13.89
C ILE A 317 -3.67 -0.61 -14.42
N GLY A 318 -2.98 0.47 -14.06
CA GLY A 318 -1.58 0.69 -14.44
C GLY A 318 -0.66 -0.42 -13.96
N VAL A 319 -0.84 -0.91 -12.73
CA VAL A 319 -0.09 -2.06 -12.21
C VAL A 319 -0.37 -3.34 -13.00
N VAL A 320 -1.62 -3.57 -13.43
CA VAL A 320 -1.97 -4.72 -14.27
C VAL A 320 -1.29 -4.64 -15.64
N TYR A 321 -1.31 -3.48 -16.28
CA TYR A 321 -0.61 -3.27 -17.55
C TYR A 321 0.91 -3.46 -17.42
N LEU A 322 1.50 -2.96 -16.34
CA LEU A 322 2.93 -3.15 -16.07
C LEU A 322 3.28 -4.64 -15.93
N ASN A 323 2.46 -5.42 -15.21
CA ASN A 323 2.64 -6.86 -15.08
C ASN A 323 2.45 -7.63 -16.40
N GLN A 324 1.70 -7.08 -17.35
CA GLN A 324 1.52 -7.64 -18.70
C GLN A 324 2.60 -7.17 -19.68
N GLY A 325 3.57 -6.34 -19.25
CA GLY A 325 4.58 -5.74 -20.13
C GLY A 325 4.04 -4.62 -21.04
N GLN A 326 2.83 -4.12 -20.77
CA GLN A 326 2.21 -3.00 -21.48
C GLN A 326 2.68 -1.67 -20.90
N ILE A 327 3.94 -1.34 -21.17
CA ILE A 327 4.69 -0.25 -20.54
C ILE A 327 4.04 1.13 -20.77
N GLU A 328 3.66 1.45 -22.01
CA GLU A 328 3.08 2.76 -22.34
C GLU A 328 1.70 2.97 -21.69
N GLN A 329 0.86 1.93 -21.71
CA GLN A 329 -0.46 1.97 -21.07
C GLN A 329 -0.34 2.14 -19.55
N ALA A 330 0.63 1.48 -18.92
CA ALA A 330 0.89 1.62 -17.49
C ALA A 330 1.25 3.05 -17.12
N LEU A 331 2.19 3.67 -17.86
CA LEU A 331 2.60 5.06 -17.64
C LEU A 331 1.42 6.03 -17.77
N SER A 332 0.60 5.88 -18.81
CA SER A 332 -0.59 6.71 -19.03
C SER A 332 -1.57 6.63 -17.85
N CYS A 333 -1.82 5.41 -17.34
CA CYS A 333 -2.67 5.22 -16.17
C CYS A 333 -2.12 5.90 -14.92
N PHE A 334 -0.83 5.74 -14.61
CA PHE A 334 -0.23 6.36 -13.43
C PHE A 334 -0.20 7.89 -13.51
N GLN A 335 0.07 8.46 -14.69
CA GLN A 335 0.00 9.91 -14.91
C GLN A 335 -1.43 10.44 -14.74
N GLN A 336 -2.43 9.71 -15.23
CA GLN A 336 -3.82 10.10 -15.05
C GLN A 336 -4.27 10.02 -13.58
N ALA A 337 -3.85 8.98 -12.86
CA ALA A 337 -4.08 8.88 -11.41
C ALA A 337 -3.45 10.05 -10.66
N LEU A 338 -2.19 10.40 -10.97
CA LEU A 338 -1.50 11.54 -10.35
C LEU A 338 -2.22 12.85 -10.65
N LYS A 339 -2.62 13.08 -11.90
CA LYS A 339 -3.35 14.29 -12.32
C LYS A 339 -4.66 14.45 -11.56
N LEU A 340 -5.50 13.41 -11.55
CA LEU A 340 -6.77 13.43 -10.81
C LEU A 340 -6.55 13.69 -9.32
N SER A 341 -5.53 13.06 -8.73
CA SER A 341 -5.21 13.21 -7.32
C SER A 341 -4.70 14.61 -6.99
N LEU A 342 -3.93 15.25 -7.88
CA LEU A 342 -3.50 16.65 -7.73
C LEU A 342 -4.68 17.61 -7.88
N ASP A 343 -5.50 17.44 -8.92
CA ASP A 343 -6.65 18.31 -9.20
C ASP A 343 -7.68 18.30 -8.05
N ALA A 344 -7.82 17.16 -7.37
CA ALA A 344 -8.73 16.98 -6.24
C ALA A 344 -8.06 17.03 -4.86
N ASN A 345 -6.76 17.37 -4.77
CA ASN A 345 -5.99 17.42 -3.51
C ASN A 345 -6.06 16.12 -2.67
N LEU A 346 -6.09 14.96 -3.34
CA LEU A 346 -6.17 13.64 -2.72
C LEU A 346 -4.78 13.14 -2.33
N THR A 347 -4.30 13.58 -1.18
CA THR A 347 -2.92 13.35 -0.71
C THR A 347 -2.46 11.89 -0.75
N LEU A 348 -3.25 10.95 -0.21
CA LEU A 348 -2.91 9.52 -0.23
C LEU A 348 -2.81 8.95 -1.65
N SER A 349 -3.73 9.37 -2.54
CA SER A 349 -3.73 8.92 -3.93
C SER A 349 -2.57 9.55 -4.73
N GLN A 350 -2.15 10.77 -4.38
CA GLN A 350 -0.95 11.40 -4.94
C GLN A 350 0.30 10.60 -4.60
N THR A 351 0.54 10.28 -3.32
CA THR A 351 1.69 9.45 -2.91
C THR A 351 1.68 8.10 -3.62
N GLN A 352 0.52 7.44 -3.69
CA GLN A 352 0.41 6.14 -4.35
C GLN A 352 0.78 6.24 -5.84
N ALA A 353 0.31 7.27 -6.54
CA ALA A 353 0.64 7.49 -7.94
C ALA A 353 2.14 7.81 -8.13
N LEU A 354 2.73 8.65 -7.28
CA LEU A 354 4.18 8.93 -7.28
C LEU A 354 5.00 7.66 -7.05
N SER A 355 4.62 6.84 -6.07
CA SER A 355 5.29 5.56 -5.78
C SER A 355 5.19 4.58 -6.94
N ASN A 356 4.04 4.51 -7.62
CA ASN A 356 3.86 3.68 -8.81
C ASN A 356 4.69 4.17 -10.00
N LEU A 357 4.80 5.49 -10.20
CA LEU A 357 5.70 6.08 -11.19
C LEU A 357 7.17 5.77 -10.87
N GLY A 358 7.55 5.88 -9.59
CA GLY A 358 8.87 5.46 -9.11
C GLY A 358 9.16 4.01 -9.46
N PHE A 359 8.21 3.11 -9.20
CA PHE A 359 8.32 1.69 -9.53
C PHE A 359 8.39 1.45 -11.03
N TYR A 360 7.60 2.17 -11.82
CA TYR A 360 7.64 2.12 -13.28
C TYR A 360 9.06 2.45 -13.80
N TYR A 361 9.61 3.60 -13.42
CA TYR A 361 10.94 4.02 -13.89
C TYR A 361 12.05 3.11 -13.39
N LYS A 362 11.89 2.55 -12.18
CA LYS A 362 12.77 1.53 -11.65
C LYS A 362 12.82 0.30 -12.55
N THR A 363 11.65 -0.23 -12.94
CA THR A 363 11.56 -1.39 -13.84
C THR A 363 12.16 -1.11 -15.22
N GLN A 364 12.14 0.14 -15.69
CA GLN A 364 12.80 0.56 -16.92
C GLN A 364 14.32 0.78 -16.78
N GLY A 365 14.89 0.59 -15.58
CA GLY A 365 16.31 0.85 -15.31
C GLY A 365 16.67 2.33 -15.14
N ASN A 366 15.69 3.25 -15.21
CA ASN A 366 15.90 4.68 -14.99
C ASN A 366 15.88 5.00 -13.48
N LEU A 367 16.95 4.61 -12.80
CA LEU A 367 17.07 4.70 -11.34
C LEU A 367 17.09 6.15 -10.82
N ASP A 368 17.55 7.12 -11.61
CA ASP A 368 17.52 8.55 -11.23
C ASP A 368 16.11 9.13 -11.19
N THR A 369 15.32 8.85 -12.22
CA THR A 369 13.93 9.32 -12.27
C THR A 369 13.10 8.60 -11.20
N ALA A 370 13.33 7.29 -11.00
CA ALA A 370 12.67 6.52 -9.95
C ALA A 370 12.96 7.08 -8.55
N LEU A 371 14.23 7.42 -8.27
CA LEU A 371 14.64 8.03 -7.01
C LEU A 371 13.90 9.35 -6.76
N GLN A 372 13.80 10.22 -7.76
CA GLN A 372 13.09 11.50 -7.62
C GLN A 372 11.62 11.29 -7.23
N TYR A 373 10.91 10.39 -7.92
CA TYR A 373 9.50 10.11 -7.60
C TYR A 373 9.31 9.57 -6.18
N TYR A 374 10.21 8.71 -5.70
CA TYR A 374 10.13 8.23 -4.32
C TYR A 374 10.50 9.30 -3.28
N LEU A 375 11.42 10.21 -3.59
CA LEU A 375 11.71 11.35 -2.71
C LEU A 375 10.53 12.32 -2.64
N ASP A 376 9.88 12.60 -3.78
CA ASP A 376 8.67 13.43 -3.83
C ASP A 376 7.53 12.79 -3.03
N ALA A 377 7.32 11.47 -3.18
CA ALA A 377 6.34 10.71 -2.40
C ALA A 377 6.64 10.81 -0.88
N LEU A 378 7.90 10.63 -0.47
CA LEU A 378 8.29 10.71 0.94
C LEU A 378 8.07 12.12 1.51
N GLU A 379 8.35 13.16 0.73
CA GLU A 379 8.10 14.54 1.14
C GLU A 379 6.60 14.77 1.36
N GLN A 380 5.75 14.24 0.48
CA GLN A 380 4.29 14.33 0.66
C GLN A 380 3.83 13.55 1.89
N ASP A 381 4.28 12.31 2.09
CA ASP A 381 3.89 11.52 3.27
C ASP A 381 4.29 12.19 4.58
N ARG A 382 5.45 12.85 4.61
CA ARG A 382 5.88 13.68 5.75
C ARG A 382 4.97 14.89 5.96
N LYS A 383 4.62 15.63 4.90
CA LYS A 383 3.69 16.76 4.99
C LYS A 383 2.31 16.35 5.51
N ASN A 384 1.88 15.15 5.16
CA ASN A 384 0.56 14.62 5.52
C ASN A 384 0.55 13.92 6.90
N GLY A 385 1.72 13.68 7.50
CA GLY A 385 1.84 12.89 8.72
C GLY A 385 1.51 11.40 8.52
N ASP A 386 1.54 10.89 7.28
CA ASP A 386 1.25 9.49 6.98
C ASP A 386 2.47 8.62 7.29
N LEU A 387 2.55 8.11 8.52
CA LEU A 387 3.63 7.22 8.95
C LEU A 387 3.69 5.92 8.13
N GLY A 388 2.54 5.39 7.72
CA GLY A 388 2.47 4.17 6.92
C GLY A 388 3.03 4.38 5.52
N GLY A 389 2.61 5.46 4.86
CA GLY A 389 3.16 5.93 3.58
C GLY A 389 4.66 6.16 3.66
N GLN A 390 5.13 6.88 4.68
CA GLN A 390 6.56 7.12 4.91
C GLN A 390 7.35 5.82 4.97
N ALA A 391 6.92 4.85 5.79
CA ALA A 391 7.64 3.58 5.94
C ALA A 391 7.69 2.77 4.63
N LEU A 392 6.59 2.75 3.86
CA LEU A 392 6.55 2.10 2.55
C LEU A 392 7.50 2.78 1.55
N THR A 393 7.48 4.12 1.50
CA THR A 393 8.32 4.88 0.59
C THR A 393 9.81 4.76 0.96
N LEU A 394 10.16 4.73 2.26
CA LEU A 394 11.52 4.47 2.73
C LEU A 394 12.02 3.07 2.32
N ASN A 395 11.16 2.05 2.37
CA ASN A 395 11.50 0.72 1.87
C ASN A 395 11.74 0.71 0.35
N ASN A 396 10.96 1.49 -0.42
CA ASN A 396 11.20 1.63 -1.86
C ASN A 396 12.52 2.36 -2.17
N LEU A 397 12.84 3.41 -1.40
CA LEU A 397 14.14 4.10 -1.47
C LEU A 397 15.28 3.13 -1.14
N SER A 398 15.12 2.29 -0.11
CA SER A 398 16.08 1.24 0.23
C SER A 398 16.36 0.32 -0.97
N ALA A 399 15.31 -0.15 -1.65
CA ALA A 399 15.44 -0.99 -2.83
C ALA A 399 16.13 -0.28 -4.01
N ILE A 400 15.88 1.02 -4.22
CA ILE A 400 16.58 1.80 -5.26
C ILE A 400 18.07 1.95 -4.96
N TYR A 401 18.44 2.25 -3.71
CA TYR A 401 19.84 2.35 -3.33
C TYR A 401 20.56 1.00 -3.40
N GLN A 402 19.85 -0.09 -3.11
CA GLN A 402 20.35 -1.44 -3.35
C GLN A 402 20.68 -1.68 -4.82
N ASP A 403 19.78 -1.32 -5.73
CA ASP A 403 19.98 -1.50 -7.18
C ASP A 403 21.11 -0.63 -7.74
N ARG A 404 21.41 0.49 -7.07
CA ARG A 404 22.60 1.33 -7.36
C ARG A 404 23.90 0.80 -6.74
N GLY A 405 23.84 -0.26 -5.93
CA GLY A 405 24.99 -0.79 -5.19
C GLY A 405 25.37 0.00 -3.93
N ASP A 406 24.64 1.06 -3.57
CA ASP A 406 24.86 1.81 -2.33
C ASP A 406 24.12 1.14 -1.16
N ILE A 407 24.67 0.00 -0.75
CA ILE A 407 24.06 -0.82 0.31
C ILE A 407 24.03 -0.09 1.65
N LYS A 408 24.94 0.88 1.89
CA LYS A 408 24.96 1.66 3.12
C LYS A 408 23.71 2.53 3.22
N ARG A 409 23.41 3.33 2.19
CA ARG A 409 22.17 4.14 2.16
C ARG A 409 20.93 3.26 2.14
N ALA A 410 20.98 2.12 1.44
CA ALA A 410 19.87 1.16 1.45
C ALA A 410 19.52 0.71 2.88
N LEU A 411 20.51 0.37 3.69
CA LEU A 411 20.32 0.01 5.10
C LEU A 411 19.80 1.20 5.93
N GLU A 412 20.34 2.40 5.74
CA GLU A 412 19.88 3.61 6.45
C GLU A 412 18.37 3.84 6.25
N TYR A 413 17.88 3.74 5.01
CA TYR A 413 16.44 3.87 4.71
C TYR A 413 15.61 2.70 5.26
N ALA A 414 16.10 1.46 5.15
CA ALA A 414 15.39 0.30 5.69
C ALA A 414 15.24 0.36 7.23
N PHE A 415 16.28 0.81 7.95
CA PHE A 415 16.19 1.00 9.40
C PHE A 415 15.27 2.15 9.80
N GLN A 416 15.20 3.23 9.02
CA GLN A 416 14.21 4.29 9.25
C GLN A 416 12.78 3.76 9.07
N ALA A 417 12.52 2.98 8.01
CA ALA A 417 11.23 2.34 7.79
C ALA A 417 10.86 1.40 8.94
N LEU A 418 11.81 0.58 9.39
CA LEU A 418 11.63 -0.36 10.52
C LEU A 418 11.23 0.39 11.79
N LYS A 419 11.93 1.47 12.15
CA LYS A 419 11.63 2.26 13.34
C LYS A 419 10.21 2.82 13.32
N ILE A 420 9.76 3.33 12.17
CA ILE A 420 8.39 3.85 12.02
C ILE A 420 7.35 2.72 12.20
N GLN A 421 7.60 1.56 11.58
CA GLN A 421 6.68 0.42 11.69
C GLN A 421 6.63 -0.16 13.11
N GLU A 422 7.74 -0.13 13.85
CA GLU A 422 7.78 -0.48 15.28
C GLU A 422 6.92 0.45 16.12
N ILE A 423 6.97 1.77 15.87
CA ILE A 423 6.09 2.75 16.52
C ILE A 423 4.61 2.48 16.19
N MET A 424 4.32 2.08 14.96
CA MET A 424 2.95 1.75 14.52
C MET A 424 2.44 0.40 15.04
N GLY A 425 3.32 -0.48 15.55
CA GLY A 425 2.96 -1.85 15.93
C GLY A 425 2.63 -2.75 14.73
N ASP A 426 3.05 -2.40 13.51
CA ASP A 426 2.69 -3.14 12.29
C ASP A 426 3.62 -4.35 12.08
N LEU A 427 3.29 -5.45 12.76
CA LEU A 427 4.09 -6.67 12.75
C LEU A 427 4.27 -7.27 11.34
N ALA A 428 3.30 -7.12 10.44
CA ALA A 428 3.40 -7.64 9.08
C ALA A 428 4.43 -6.86 8.26
N HIS A 429 4.38 -5.53 8.28
CA HIS A 429 5.36 -4.72 7.57
C HIS A 429 6.75 -4.79 8.20
N ILE A 430 6.85 -4.90 9.54
CA ILE A 430 8.13 -5.18 10.23
C ILE A 430 8.78 -6.46 9.66
N ALA A 431 8.00 -7.53 9.49
CA ALA A 431 8.52 -8.79 8.94
C ALA A 431 9.08 -8.60 7.52
N VAL A 432 8.37 -7.84 6.67
CA VAL A 432 8.82 -7.54 5.31
C VAL A 432 10.12 -6.74 5.32
N THR A 433 10.19 -5.68 6.12
CA THR A 433 11.37 -4.80 6.23
C THR A 433 12.58 -5.53 6.78
N LEU A 434 12.43 -6.34 7.83
CA LEU A 434 13.51 -7.18 8.35
C LEU A 434 14.01 -8.18 7.30
N GLY A 435 13.11 -8.76 6.50
CA GLY A 435 13.49 -9.60 5.36
C GLY A 435 14.32 -8.86 4.30
N ASN A 436 13.95 -7.61 4.01
CA ASN A 436 14.72 -6.77 3.08
C ASN A 436 16.10 -6.44 3.65
N ILE A 437 16.19 -6.11 4.94
CA ILE A 437 17.47 -5.91 5.66
C ILE A 437 18.33 -7.18 5.59
N GLY A 438 17.73 -8.37 5.78
CA GLY A 438 18.40 -9.66 5.60
C GLY A 438 19.00 -9.83 4.20
N SER A 439 18.24 -9.48 3.16
CA SER A 439 18.73 -9.50 1.76
C SER A 439 19.86 -8.48 1.53
N LEU A 440 19.82 -7.31 2.16
CA LEU A 440 20.91 -6.33 2.08
C LEU A 440 22.19 -6.87 2.71
N PHE A 441 22.11 -7.51 3.89
CA PHE A 441 23.29 -8.15 4.50
C PHE A 441 23.80 -9.34 3.70
N GLN A 442 22.90 -10.13 3.08
CA GLN A 442 23.28 -11.18 2.14
C GLN A 442 24.11 -10.61 0.98
N SER A 443 23.69 -9.49 0.39
CA SER A 443 24.44 -8.84 -0.70
C SER A 443 25.85 -8.38 -0.29
N GLN A 444 26.06 -8.09 1.00
CA GLN A 444 27.37 -7.79 1.57
C GLN A 444 28.18 -9.04 1.95
N LYS A 445 27.67 -10.24 1.68
CA LYS A 445 28.23 -11.53 2.15
C LYS A 445 28.35 -11.62 3.68
N LYS A 446 27.51 -10.87 4.41
CA LYS A 446 27.43 -10.88 5.88
C LYS A 446 26.39 -11.91 6.33
N THR A 447 26.79 -13.17 6.24
CA THR A 447 25.91 -14.33 6.41
C THR A 447 25.23 -14.40 7.78
N SER A 448 25.99 -14.13 8.86
CA SER A 448 25.47 -14.20 10.23
C SER A 448 24.35 -13.18 10.46
N GLU A 449 24.57 -11.94 10.02
CA GLU A 449 23.58 -10.86 10.10
C GLU A 449 22.36 -11.14 9.22
N ALA A 450 22.58 -11.62 7.98
CA ALA A 450 21.49 -11.98 7.08
C ALA A 450 20.56 -13.03 7.74
N ILE A 451 21.14 -14.12 8.27
CA ILE A 451 20.38 -15.18 8.96
C ILE A 451 19.62 -14.61 10.16
N LEU A 452 20.26 -13.76 10.98
CA LEU A 452 19.62 -13.15 12.15
C LEU A 452 18.37 -12.36 11.76
N TYR A 453 18.47 -11.48 10.76
CA TYR A 453 17.34 -10.66 10.32
C TYR A 453 16.24 -11.50 9.65
N PHE A 454 16.59 -12.52 8.87
CA PHE A 454 15.59 -13.44 8.32
C PHE A 454 14.86 -14.23 9.42
N GLN A 455 15.56 -14.68 10.47
CA GLN A 455 14.93 -15.37 11.59
C GLN A 455 13.97 -14.47 12.38
N GLN A 456 14.37 -13.22 12.64
CA GLN A 456 13.47 -12.24 13.26
C GLN A 456 12.25 -11.97 12.37
N ALA A 457 12.44 -11.79 11.06
CA ALA A 457 11.35 -11.62 10.10
C ALA A 457 10.38 -12.80 10.12
N LEU A 458 10.90 -14.03 10.13
CA LEU A 458 10.10 -15.26 10.20
C LEU A 458 9.28 -15.33 11.50
N GLU A 459 9.85 -14.94 12.64
CA GLU A 459 9.13 -14.89 13.91
C GLU A 459 7.92 -13.93 13.84
N LYS A 460 8.12 -12.72 13.29
CA LYS A 460 7.04 -11.73 13.14
C LYS A 460 5.97 -12.21 12.16
N ALA A 461 6.35 -12.71 11.00
CA ALA A 461 5.43 -13.26 10.00
C ALA A 461 4.64 -14.46 10.53
N TYR A 462 5.27 -15.31 11.36
CA TYR A 462 4.61 -16.43 12.02
C TYR A 462 3.55 -15.98 13.02
N LYS A 463 3.84 -14.96 13.83
CA LYS A 463 2.89 -14.41 14.82
C LYS A 463 1.62 -13.86 14.16
N VAL A 464 1.76 -13.16 13.04
CA VAL A 464 0.60 -12.61 12.31
C VAL A 464 -0.10 -13.69 11.46
N GLY A 465 0.60 -14.76 11.09
CA GLY A 465 0.05 -15.82 10.25
C GLY A 465 0.00 -15.45 8.75
N ASP A 466 0.92 -14.60 8.30
CA ASP A 466 1.12 -14.27 6.89
C ASP A 466 1.93 -15.39 6.22
N LEU A 467 1.20 -16.32 5.59
CA LEU A 467 1.79 -17.48 4.94
C LEU A 467 2.61 -17.12 3.70
N ASN A 468 2.29 -16.00 3.04
CA ASN A 468 2.99 -15.57 1.84
C ASN A 468 4.37 -15.01 2.20
N THR A 469 4.41 -14.11 3.18
CA THR A 469 5.68 -13.55 3.68
C THR A 469 6.55 -14.65 4.29
N LEU A 470 5.98 -15.59 5.05
CA LEU A 470 6.72 -16.75 5.55
C LEU A 470 7.39 -17.55 4.43
N ALA A 471 6.65 -17.89 3.37
CA ALA A 471 7.19 -18.65 2.24
C ALA A 471 8.31 -17.89 1.54
N ARG A 472 8.15 -16.57 1.32
CA ARG A 472 9.18 -15.72 0.72
C ARG A 472 10.45 -15.68 1.58
N LEU A 473 10.31 -15.49 2.89
CA LEU A 473 11.44 -15.45 3.82
C LEU A 473 12.16 -16.80 3.91
N GLU A 474 11.42 -17.91 3.95
CA GLU A 474 11.99 -19.27 3.92
C GLU A 474 12.77 -19.51 2.61
N ASN A 475 12.26 -19.05 1.47
CA ASN A 475 12.98 -19.14 0.19
C ASN A 475 14.27 -18.32 0.21
N ASN A 476 14.21 -17.06 0.67
CA ASN A 476 15.39 -16.20 0.71
C ASN A 476 16.45 -16.74 1.68
N LEU A 477 16.03 -17.23 2.85
CA LEU A 477 16.91 -17.89 3.80
C LEU A 477 17.52 -19.18 3.23
N GLY A 478 16.77 -19.93 2.43
CA GLY A 478 17.28 -21.08 1.67
C GLY A 478 18.41 -20.68 0.71
N SER A 479 18.28 -19.56 -0.01
CA SER A 479 19.34 -19.02 -0.86
C SER A 479 20.58 -18.63 -0.07
N VAL A 480 20.42 -17.96 1.09
CA VAL A 480 21.55 -17.65 1.99
C VAL A 480 22.27 -18.93 2.44
N TYR A 481 21.53 -19.97 2.82
CA TYR A 481 22.11 -21.25 3.21
C TYR A 481 22.83 -21.94 2.07
N GLN A 482 22.28 -21.91 0.85
CA GLN A 482 22.90 -22.47 -0.35
C GLN A 482 24.24 -21.79 -0.66
N GLU A 483 24.27 -20.45 -0.71
CA GLU A 483 25.47 -19.64 -0.97
C GLU A 483 26.60 -19.89 0.05
N ASN A 484 26.24 -20.34 1.25
CA ASN A 484 27.18 -20.62 2.34
C ASN A 484 27.37 -22.13 2.59
N HIS A 485 26.97 -22.99 1.65
CA HIS A 485 27.14 -24.44 1.68
C HIS A 485 26.47 -25.16 2.86
N PHE A 486 25.45 -24.55 3.47
CA PHE A 486 24.57 -25.18 4.45
C PHE A 486 23.46 -25.99 3.76
N VAL A 487 23.88 -27.05 3.06
CA VAL A 487 23.04 -27.81 2.10
C VAL A 487 21.72 -28.29 2.71
N GLN A 488 21.78 -28.91 3.90
CA GLN A 488 20.58 -29.47 4.53
C GLN A 488 19.59 -28.37 4.91
N GLN A 489 20.09 -27.29 5.52
CA GLN A 489 19.25 -26.15 5.90
C GLN A 489 18.66 -25.45 4.67
N ALA A 490 19.41 -25.32 3.58
CA ALA A 490 18.91 -24.78 2.32
C ALA A 490 17.74 -25.59 1.78
N GLN A 491 17.92 -26.92 1.70
CA GLN A 491 16.89 -27.83 1.21
C GLN A 491 15.64 -27.81 2.09
N ASP A 492 15.80 -27.80 3.43
CA ASP A 492 14.69 -27.74 4.37
C ASP A 492 13.91 -26.42 4.25
N ALA A 493 14.61 -25.29 4.12
CA ALA A 493 14.01 -23.98 3.93
C ALA A 493 13.23 -23.87 2.62
N PHE A 494 13.81 -24.33 1.50
CA PHE A 494 13.09 -24.38 0.22
C PHE A 494 11.87 -25.30 0.25
N ASN A 495 11.97 -26.48 0.87
CA ASN A 495 10.84 -27.40 1.01
C ASN A 495 9.70 -26.80 1.86
N ALA A 496 10.05 -26.10 2.94
CA ALA A 496 9.07 -25.38 3.77
C ALA A 496 8.36 -24.30 2.95
N SER A 497 9.12 -23.50 2.21
CA SER A 497 8.59 -22.46 1.32
C SER A 497 7.65 -23.04 0.26
N LEU A 498 8.08 -24.09 -0.44
CA LEU A 498 7.29 -24.78 -1.47
C LEU A 498 5.96 -25.30 -0.90
N LYS A 499 6.00 -25.92 0.28
CA LYS A 499 4.81 -26.42 0.97
C LYS A 499 3.82 -25.29 1.28
N ARG A 500 4.32 -24.12 1.67
CA ARG A 500 3.47 -22.95 1.94
C ARG A 500 2.87 -22.35 0.68
N TYR A 501 3.67 -22.10 -0.35
CA TYR A 501 3.16 -21.59 -1.62
C TYR A 501 2.12 -22.51 -2.23
N ARG A 502 2.31 -23.84 -2.18
CA ARG A 502 1.28 -24.82 -2.58
C ARG A 502 0.00 -24.72 -1.75
N LYS A 503 0.13 -24.54 -0.43
CA LYS A 503 -1.02 -24.39 0.48
C LYS A 503 -1.84 -23.15 0.16
N ILE A 504 -1.19 -22.03 -0.16
CA ILE A 504 -1.88 -20.77 -0.54
C ILE A 504 -2.15 -20.66 -2.05
N GLN A 505 -1.71 -21.64 -2.84
CA GLN A 505 -1.83 -21.69 -4.31
C GLN A 505 -1.19 -20.49 -5.02
N HIS A 506 -0.06 -20.03 -4.49
CA HIS A 506 0.69 -18.92 -5.07
C HIS A 506 1.67 -19.48 -6.12
N VAL A 507 1.18 -19.60 -7.36
CA VAL A 507 1.85 -20.30 -8.47
C VAL A 507 3.20 -19.70 -8.85
N LEU A 508 3.33 -18.38 -8.88
CA LEU A 508 4.60 -17.73 -9.20
C LEU A 508 5.68 -18.05 -8.16
N GLY A 509 5.31 -17.99 -6.87
CA GLY A 509 6.20 -18.34 -5.77
C GLY A 509 6.60 -19.81 -5.77
N GLU A 510 5.68 -20.71 -6.14
CA GLU A 510 6.00 -22.13 -6.35
C GLU A 510 7.05 -22.30 -7.46
N ALA A 511 6.88 -21.64 -8.61
CA ALA A 511 7.84 -21.70 -9.71
C ALA A 511 9.23 -21.16 -9.30
N THR A 512 9.28 -20.06 -8.53
CA THR A 512 10.54 -19.49 -8.02
C THR A 512 11.27 -20.46 -7.10
N VAL A 513 10.56 -21.09 -6.15
CA VAL A 513 11.19 -22.06 -5.22
C VAL A 513 11.66 -23.31 -5.95
N LEU A 514 10.88 -23.80 -6.91
CA LEU A 514 11.30 -24.92 -7.77
C LEU A 514 12.57 -24.57 -8.55
N ASN A 515 12.65 -23.36 -9.11
CA ASN A 515 13.88 -22.90 -9.75
C ASN A 515 15.08 -22.90 -8.78
N ASN A 516 14.90 -22.41 -7.56
CA ASN A 516 15.97 -22.39 -6.54
C ASN A 516 16.37 -23.79 -6.06
N LEU A 517 15.41 -24.70 -5.91
CA LEU A 517 15.69 -26.12 -5.67
C LEU A 517 16.48 -26.74 -6.84
N GLY A 518 16.14 -26.37 -8.08
CA GLY A 518 16.88 -26.78 -9.26
C GLY A 518 18.34 -26.32 -9.22
N LEU A 519 18.58 -25.06 -8.83
CA LEU A 519 19.92 -24.51 -8.67
C LEU A 519 20.69 -25.26 -7.57
N LEU A 520 20.08 -25.47 -6.41
CA LEU A 520 20.68 -26.25 -5.33
C LEU A 520 21.06 -27.67 -5.78
N PHE A 521 20.19 -28.38 -6.51
CA PHE A 521 20.51 -29.72 -7.00
C PHE A 521 21.58 -29.74 -8.09
N ARG A 522 21.68 -28.68 -8.90
CA ARG A 522 22.79 -28.53 -9.85
C ARG A 522 24.11 -28.34 -9.10
N ASP A 523 24.15 -27.49 -8.08
CA ASP A 523 25.34 -27.27 -7.24
C ASP A 523 25.79 -28.56 -6.52
N LEU A 524 24.84 -29.45 -6.20
CA LEU A 524 25.10 -30.78 -5.63
C LEU A 524 25.43 -31.85 -6.66
N ASN A 525 25.55 -31.49 -7.94
CA ASN A 525 25.78 -32.39 -9.07
C ASN A 525 24.73 -33.53 -9.15
N ARG A 526 23.45 -33.18 -9.01
CA ARG A 526 22.29 -34.07 -9.15
C ARG A 526 21.40 -33.62 -10.31
N PRO A 527 21.85 -33.80 -11.56
CA PRO A 527 21.23 -33.18 -12.73
C PRO A 527 19.78 -33.64 -12.96
N GLU A 528 19.43 -34.90 -12.65
CA GLU A 528 18.07 -35.41 -12.85
C GLU A 528 17.07 -34.73 -11.90
N LEU A 529 17.50 -34.41 -10.68
CA LEU A 529 16.68 -33.66 -9.73
C LEU A 529 16.59 -32.18 -10.13
N ALA A 530 17.69 -31.60 -10.60
CA ALA A 530 17.70 -30.22 -11.08
C ALA A 530 16.75 -30.03 -12.27
N GLU A 531 16.87 -30.89 -13.29
CA GLU A 531 16.04 -30.88 -14.49
C GLU A 531 14.56 -31.03 -14.15
N LYS A 532 14.22 -31.98 -13.28
CA LYS A 532 12.83 -32.18 -12.82
C LYS A 532 12.24 -30.90 -12.23
N ASN A 533 12.99 -30.20 -11.39
CA ASN A 533 12.50 -28.97 -10.76
C ASN A 533 12.38 -27.82 -11.77
N TYR A 534 13.35 -27.65 -12.68
CA TYR A 534 13.27 -26.64 -13.73
C TYR A 534 12.12 -26.88 -14.71
N LEU A 535 11.85 -28.12 -15.12
CA LEU A 535 10.72 -28.44 -15.99
C LEU A 535 9.38 -28.17 -15.30
N GLN A 536 9.27 -28.43 -14.00
CA GLN A 536 8.07 -28.08 -13.22
C GLN A 536 7.90 -26.56 -13.16
N ALA A 537 8.96 -25.80 -12.85
CA ALA A 537 8.93 -24.34 -12.85
C ALA A 537 8.57 -23.77 -14.23
N LEU A 538 9.16 -24.31 -15.30
CA LEU A 538 8.91 -23.93 -16.69
C LEU A 538 7.44 -24.16 -17.08
N THR A 539 6.87 -25.29 -16.68
CA THR A 539 5.47 -25.63 -16.95
C THR A 539 4.55 -24.59 -16.29
N ILE A 540 4.82 -24.23 -15.03
CA ILE A 540 4.04 -23.22 -14.32
C ILE A 540 4.20 -21.85 -14.98
N ASN A 541 5.43 -21.43 -15.27
CA ASN A 541 5.71 -20.14 -15.91
C ASN A 541 5.04 -20.02 -17.29
N ARG A 542 4.99 -21.10 -18.08
CA ARG A 542 4.22 -21.17 -19.34
C ARG A 542 2.73 -21.02 -19.12
N GLN A 543 2.16 -21.68 -18.11
CA GLN A 543 0.72 -21.59 -17.80
C GLN A 543 0.27 -20.18 -17.41
N ILE A 544 1.13 -19.42 -16.73
CA ILE A 544 0.82 -18.05 -16.29
C ILE A 544 1.32 -16.97 -17.26
N GLY A 545 1.98 -17.34 -18.36
CA GLY A 545 2.54 -16.40 -19.33
C GLY A 545 3.69 -15.55 -18.79
N HIS A 546 4.43 -16.02 -17.78
CA HIS A 546 5.52 -15.28 -17.15
C HIS A 546 6.84 -15.45 -17.93
N GLN A 547 7.00 -14.63 -18.97
CA GLN A 547 8.06 -14.76 -19.98
C GLN A 547 9.47 -14.75 -19.40
N GLN A 548 9.75 -13.88 -18.43
CA GLN A 548 11.05 -13.82 -17.76
C GLN A 548 11.37 -15.12 -17.00
N GLY A 549 10.37 -15.74 -16.37
CA GLY A 549 10.54 -17.03 -15.72
C GLY A 549 10.76 -18.17 -16.72
N ILE A 550 10.10 -18.12 -17.88
CA ILE A 550 10.29 -19.09 -18.98
C ILE A 550 11.74 -19.03 -19.48
N SER A 551 12.23 -17.85 -19.85
CA SER A 551 13.61 -17.71 -20.36
C SER A 551 14.64 -18.11 -19.31
N GLY A 552 14.44 -17.73 -18.04
CA GLY A 552 15.31 -18.15 -16.93
C GLY A 552 15.35 -19.66 -16.72
N ASN A 553 14.20 -20.35 -16.76
CA ASN A 553 14.17 -21.80 -16.61
C ASN A 553 14.80 -22.51 -17.82
N LEU A 554 14.58 -22.02 -19.05
CA LEU A 554 15.23 -22.55 -20.26
C LEU A 554 16.75 -22.37 -20.20
N ASN A 555 17.23 -21.20 -19.78
CA ASN A 555 18.66 -20.97 -19.55
C ASN A 555 19.24 -21.96 -18.52
N ASN A 556 18.55 -22.18 -17.40
CA ASN A 556 19.01 -23.11 -16.38
C ASN A 556 18.99 -24.58 -16.84
N LEU A 557 18.02 -24.98 -17.67
CA LEU A 557 18.02 -26.28 -18.35
C LEU A 557 19.20 -26.40 -19.32
N GLY A 558 19.47 -25.36 -20.11
CA GLY A 558 20.63 -25.30 -20.99
C GLY A 558 21.94 -25.51 -20.24
N LEU A 559 22.08 -24.90 -19.06
CA LEU A 559 23.25 -25.07 -18.19
C LEU A 559 23.42 -26.51 -17.69
N ILE A 560 22.34 -27.24 -17.35
CA ILE A 560 22.45 -28.67 -16.98
C ILE A 560 23.06 -29.47 -18.14
N TYR A 561 22.54 -29.27 -19.36
CA TYR A 561 23.03 -29.99 -20.52
C TYR A 561 24.45 -29.57 -20.92
N LEU A 562 24.83 -28.32 -20.67
CA LEU A 562 26.20 -27.84 -20.81
C LEU A 562 27.14 -28.57 -19.84
N ASP A 563 26.77 -28.67 -18.55
CA ASP A 563 27.54 -29.40 -17.52
C ASP A 563 27.74 -30.88 -17.87
N GLN A 564 26.78 -31.47 -18.60
CA GLN A 564 26.82 -32.86 -19.07
C GLN A 564 27.55 -33.04 -20.42
N ASN A 565 28.04 -31.97 -21.04
CA ASN A 565 28.61 -31.94 -22.39
C ASN A 565 27.62 -32.32 -23.52
N GLU A 566 26.32 -32.18 -23.29
CA GLU A 566 25.27 -32.35 -24.29
C GLU A 566 25.02 -31.04 -25.08
N PHE A 567 26.04 -30.58 -25.79
CA PHE A 567 26.10 -29.22 -26.38
C PHE A 567 24.94 -28.88 -27.32
N GLU A 568 24.44 -29.84 -28.12
CA GLU A 568 23.31 -29.58 -29.04
C GLU A 568 21.99 -29.33 -28.29
N LYS A 569 21.74 -30.05 -27.19
CA LYS A 569 20.58 -29.79 -26.34
C LYS A 569 20.73 -28.46 -25.61
N ALA A 570 21.92 -28.19 -25.05
CA ALA A 570 22.21 -26.93 -24.37
C ALA A 570 21.97 -25.73 -25.31
N LYS A 571 22.51 -25.79 -26.52
CA LYS A 571 22.31 -24.79 -27.59
C LYS A 571 20.83 -24.53 -27.88
N THR A 572 20.02 -25.59 -28.00
CA THR A 572 18.58 -25.46 -28.28
C THR A 572 17.87 -24.68 -27.18
N TYR A 573 18.10 -25.04 -25.92
CA TYR A 573 17.50 -24.33 -24.77
C TYR A 573 17.96 -22.87 -24.67
N PHE A 574 19.24 -22.60 -24.92
CA PHE A 574 19.74 -21.23 -24.89
C PHE A 574 19.17 -20.38 -26.04
N LEU A 575 19.03 -20.92 -27.25
CA LEU A 575 18.41 -20.18 -28.36
C LEU A 575 16.93 -19.85 -28.08
N ASP A 576 16.18 -20.80 -27.51
CA ASP A 576 14.80 -20.56 -27.08
C ASP A 576 14.73 -19.46 -26.00
N ALA A 577 15.63 -19.51 -25.01
CA ALA A 577 15.72 -18.48 -23.98
C ALA A 577 16.08 -17.11 -24.56
N LEU A 578 17.02 -17.06 -25.50
CA LEU A 578 17.49 -15.83 -26.16
C LEU A 578 16.36 -15.16 -26.94
N ASN A 579 15.58 -15.94 -27.69
CA ASN A 579 14.45 -15.42 -28.45
C ASN A 579 13.45 -14.70 -27.54
N ILE A 580 13.06 -15.34 -26.41
CA ILE A 580 12.16 -14.73 -25.44
C ILE A 580 12.76 -13.46 -24.83
N CYS A 581 14.05 -13.47 -24.47
CA CYS A 581 14.71 -12.29 -23.93
C CYS A 581 14.71 -11.12 -24.92
N ARG A 582 14.93 -11.38 -26.21
CA ARG A 582 14.92 -10.36 -27.26
C ARG A 582 13.52 -9.82 -27.54
N GLU A 583 12.53 -10.70 -27.66
CA GLU A 583 11.14 -10.33 -27.90
C GLU A 583 10.57 -9.43 -26.79
N HIS A 584 11.02 -9.63 -25.55
CA HIS A 584 10.54 -8.90 -24.38
C HIS A 584 11.55 -7.90 -23.78
N HIS A 585 12.66 -7.65 -24.46
CA HIS A 585 13.71 -6.71 -24.04
C HIS A 585 14.29 -6.98 -22.63
N PHE A 586 14.45 -8.25 -22.26
CA PHE A 586 15.06 -8.65 -20.98
C PHE A 586 16.59 -8.63 -21.06
N LEU A 587 17.18 -7.43 -21.07
CA LEU A 587 18.62 -7.22 -21.31
C LEU A 587 19.55 -8.04 -20.40
N ASN A 588 19.28 -8.12 -19.09
CA ASN A 588 20.08 -8.93 -18.17
C ASN A 588 20.06 -10.43 -18.53
N GLY A 589 18.87 -10.94 -18.89
CA GLY A 589 18.71 -12.34 -19.30
C GLY A 589 19.33 -12.60 -20.67
N GLU A 590 19.23 -11.63 -21.59
CA GLU A 590 19.87 -11.70 -22.90
C GLU A 590 21.39 -11.82 -22.76
N ALA A 591 22.04 -10.94 -22.00
CA ALA A 591 23.49 -10.98 -21.78
C ALA A 591 23.95 -12.34 -21.22
N ALA A 592 23.28 -12.86 -20.20
CA ALA A 592 23.61 -14.14 -19.58
C ALA A 592 23.46 -15.32 -20.56
N VAL A 593 22.40 -15.35 -21.36
CA VAL A 593 22.17 -16.41 -22.35
C VAL A 593 23.19 -16.34 -23.49
N LEU A 594 23.55 -15.13 -23.94
CA LEU A 594 24.57 -14.92 -24.96
C LEU A 594 25.95 -15.41 -24.48
N GLU A 595 26.32 -15.15 -23.23
CA GLU A 595 27.56 -15.67 -22.63
C GLU A 595 27.57 -17.21 -22.63
N ASN A 596 26.46 -17.84 -22.22
CA ASN A 596 26.33 -19.29 -22.23
C ASN A 596 26.37 -19.90 -23.65
N LEU A 597 25.76 -19.23 -24.64
CA LEU A 597 25.90 -19.61 -26.04
C LEU A 597 27.35 -19.49 -26.51
N GLY A 598 28.05 -18.42 -26.12
CA GLY A 598 29.47 -18.23 -26.38
C GLY A 598 30.31 -19.42 -25.92
N GLN A 599 30.06 -19.91 -24.70
CA GLN A 599 30.72 -21.10 -24.13
C GLN A 599 30.38 -22.38 -24.92
N VAL A 600 29.12 -22.58 -25.30
CA VAL A 600 28.70 -23.74 -26.11
C VAL A 600 29.41 -23.74 -27.47
N TYR A 601 29.40 -22.61 -28.18
CA TYR A 601 30.04 -22.49 -29.49
C TYR A 601 31.57 -22.65 -29.41
N GLN A 602 32.19 -22.20 -28.31
CA GLN A 602 33.60 -22.46 -28.04
C GLN A 602 33.87 -23.96 -27.86
N ALA A 603 33.03 -24.67 -27.09
CA ALA A 603 33.18 -26.09 -26.82
C ALA A 603 33.02 -26.98 -28.07
N ILE A 604 32.18 -26.58 -29.03
CA ILE A 604 32.00 -27.30 -30.31
C ILE A 604 32.97 -26.86 -31.42
N GLY A 605 33.89 -25.93 -31.14
CA GLY A 605 34.93 -25.48 -32.08
C GLY A 605 34.51 -24.40 -33.08
N GLU A 606 33.37 -23.74 -32.85
CA GLU A 606 32.85 -22.63 -33.68
C GLU A 606 33.28 -21.27 -33.12
N GLU A 607 34.57 -20.97 -33.22
CA GLU A 607 35.21 -19.81 -32.57
C GLU A 607 34.64 -18.46 -33.02
N LYS A 608 34.26 -18.31 -34.30
CA LYS A 608 33.67 -17.07 -34.82
C LYS A 608 32.31 -16.76 -34.18
N GLN A 609 31.46 -17.77 -34.05
CA GLN A 609 30.16 -17.65 -33.41
C GLN A 609 30.32 -17.35 -31.92
N SER A 610 31.24 -18.05 -31.26
CA SER A 610 31.57 -17.80 -29.85
C SER A 610 31.95 -16.35 -29.60
N GLN A 611 32.92 -15.82 -30.35
CA GLN A 611 33.35 -14.43 -30.24
C GLN A 611 32.22 -13.43 -30.51
N ALA A 612 31.36 -13.71 -31.50
CA ALA A 612 30.22 -12.85 -31.81
C ALA A 612 29.20 -12.77 -30.65
N TYR A 613 28.88 -13.90 -30.01
CA TYR A 613 27.97 -13.94 -28.87
C TYR A 613 28.56 -13.28 -27.62
N CYS A 614 29.83 -13.57 -27.31
CA CYS A 614 30.53 -12.92 -26.20
C CYS A 614 30.58 -11.40 -26.36
N LYS A 615 30.85 -10.92 -27.58
CA LYS A 615 30.84 -9.48 -27.89
C LYS A 615 29.46 -8.85 -27.65
N GLN A 616 28.38 -9.48 -28.13
CA GLN A 616 27.02 -8.98 -27.89
C GLN A 616 26.68 -8.94 -26.39
N ALA A 617 27.08 -9.96 -25.63
CA ALA A 617 26.88 -9.97 -24.19
C ALA A 617 27.59 -8.79 -23.50
N GLN A 618 28.85 -8.53 -23.87
CA GLN A 618 29.64 -7.40 -23.37
C GLN A 618 29.02 -6.04 -23.74
N GLU A 619 28.51 -5.87 -24.97
CA GLU A 619 27.83 -4.64 -25.41
C GLU A 619 26.60 -4.34 -24.55
N ILE A 620 25.77 -5.36 -24.29
CA ILE A 620 24.58 -5.22 -23.43
C ILE A 620 24.99 -4.91 -22.00
N GLN A 621 26.04 -5.56 -21.49
CA GLN A 621 26.49 -5.34 -20.12
C GLN A 621 27.12 -3.96 -19.92
N ALA A 622 27.83 -3.44 -20.93
CA ALA A 622 28.33 -2.07 -20.95
C ALA A 622 27.16 -1.05 -20.91
N TYR A 623 26.13 -1.27 -21.74
CA TYR A 623 24.91 -0.47 -21.71
C TYR A 623 24.23 -0.48 -20.33
N LEU A 624 24.10 -1.65 -19.72
CA LEU A 624 23.46 -1.80 -18.39
C LEU A 624 24.26 -1.15 -17.25
N THR A 625 25.59 -1.14 -17.35
CA THR A 625 26.48 -0.55 -16.33
C THR A 625 26.76 0.94 -16.56
N GLY A 626 26.25 1.51 -17.66
CA GLY A 626 26.50 2.90 -18.03
C GLY A 626 27.97 3.17 -18.39
N ILE A 627 28.74 2.10 -18.70
CA ILE A 627 30.14 2.20 -19.11
C ILE A 627 30.19 2.33 -20.64
N ASP A 628 30.90 3.34 -21.13
CA ASP A 628 31.07 3.56 -22.56
C ASP A 628 31.93 2.43 -23.19
N PHE A 629 31.35 1.70 -24.14
CA PHE A 629 31.94 0.47 -24.71
C PHE A 629 33.29 0.72 -25.39
N GLU A 630 33.53 1.93 -25.92
CA GLU A 630 34.81 2.31 -26.53
C GLU A 630 36.00 2.29 -25.56
N ASN A 631 35.77 2.36 -24.25
CA ASN A 631 36.83 2.28 -23.24
C ASN A 631 37.13 0.84 -22.79
N LEU A 632 36.21 -0.11 -22.98
CA LEU A 632 36.42 -1.54 -22.65
C LEU A 632 37.30 -2.24 -23.69
N VAL A 633 37.12 -1.91 -24.97
CA VAL A 633 37.86 -2.53 -26.09
C VAL A 633 39.33 -2.07 -26.18
N LYS A 634 39.73 -1.05 -25.39
CA LYS A 634 41.13 -0.54 -25.38
C LYS A 634 42.04 -1.19 -24.34
N VAL A 635 41.55 -2.16 -23.56
CA VAL A 635 42.30 -2.79 -22.45
C VAL A 635 42.58 -4.30 -22.65
N GLU A 636 42.15 -4.90 -23.78
CA GLU A 636 42.68 -6.19 -24.26
C GLU A 636 43.76 -5.98 -25.31
#